data_AF-S4XD23-F1
#
_entry.id   AF-S4XD23-F1
#
_cell.length_a   1.000
_cell.length_b   1.000
_cell.length_c   1.000
_cell.angle_alpha   90.00
_cell.angle_beta   90.00
_cell.angle_gamma   90.00
#
_symmetry.space_group_name_H-M   'P 1'
#
loop_
_entity.id
_entity.type
_entity.pdbx_description
1 polymer ?
#
loop_
_entity_poly.entity_id
_entity_poly.type
_entity_poly.pdbx_seq_one_letter_code
_entity_poly.pdbx_strand_id
1 'polypeptide(L)'
;MSAPSPIADLSDSLLAWASSTELDLARRLGELPGDPAIFVRLDITGDELERLTTFYGTFLSRQIAAGGDEAALLATCPALTATTLLFRAARLNTVEELSAEFWSGLGLAPTADRLVLVAPEKYTEILTRAGLDPVDTAATGSDGETGRLFAHVGLATDWIPELIELIETRRLAGTAVVGADGETDADAEAAALVAVLAEESRQAGPLCAVLPDLAAELIAPVIRLVGYAATHPGHWRQGLRNGVAAGVPPLILEDIVEELSERPAGTTARRHRVGVGSRENQPRLSLDLARQRVVLRLPEVLLEEGEDPEVRWHIDVEGRPTGFRTRRADSPGRPVTGTLDIPVRRPVREVGVRDLSHDDSWIVPGVDESDPVLVFTRRGKDLTERVSLHHDSVLVVCPVDATAVDAVRNEVLPVRGEWRVKAWEGWVIRELDLTDAVSLHIDRPGVPRPAMGQIRCVDPRQRVVFHEPDEPAPGVRSLGGLPVHTESLQAVFPPTVSGAPEIWFLSVSSWAGPEETGEEVTEEEPLEVPADGGLFDVFDPDAYDTPWVGEYLVRLRGPRNESFRHEYAIVEDLHVEAPDAPRLARTAGLSPVTVSFRGGDKPLIIARSVDLGPMEKQVRVIAETGAGDALPLIVEPPRLRYQLPLVGEDPMWRTEAVVIAAGSVDTSTRFRIRPGLPVESPRLVVRDHHGAPVRTLRLGTVDEVTWSISLTPLAGSLTLLREGSCELEFIADGRSHSVRLATLRPSVEFTAELVDGLLTVTPAPQVGAGRPVGGWIWQTTAPWQSATSVTFDIPEGKAATATVQLPENLVDAGPLAVQLFNGDRFTSLYAPATPGPAAIRVAAPGYARPDGGGPWTRLSAFLAGESDEAPDDIDVLTTLWDVLAGWLSDGAPDDAGEAMRTALARHPREALQAMSRSLVPSTDRPAQFILSGLVHATLRTDDAVPEPGVAWIAALEILGELAATDDEDTAGRREIGKRLTAVGGAELARTVESGRDATLETSCIDATTVQIAQLSPEQQEAVLAAFFAGSNLVPGALSEENSRLIAVFETFRRRTELNSILADPELLRVALTLLRRIRQTNRQLFTSARVRFDKLDNVDTDNPDNRWALAPVISMILAMAARLRAHGRLGSPGQLTSAYAGWAQLARVVPDLITGDLVAADAMVLGVFGPDDPESGEDAGADAVGAESALRAVDLVVGGPAHAGAEGQAGQAAGTDTVDIPQVRRPRAARPARPPRTPRTPGQ
;
A
#
# COMPACT_ATOMS: atom_id res chain seq x y z
N MET A 1 -2.84 -62.93 -10.70
CA MET A 1 -3.41 -61.80 -11.45
C MET A 1 -3.20 -60.58 -10.57
N SER A 2 -2.60 -59.51 -11.08
CA SER A 2 -2.59 -58.23 -10.36
C SER A 2 -4.04 -57.72 -10.27
N ALA A 3 -4.36 -56.98 -9.21
CA ALA A 3 -5.57 -56.16 -9.24
C ALA A 3 -5.44 -55.13 -10.38
N PRO A 4 -6.54 -54.72 -11.04
CA PRO A 4 -6.52 -53.55 -11.92
C PRO A 4 -6.08 -52.32 -11.12
N SER A 5 -5.37 -51.41 -11.79
CA SER A 5 -5.08 -50.08 -11.25
C SER A 5 -6.40 -49.32 -11.06
N PRO A 6 -6.59 -48.56 -9.96
CA PRO A 6 -7.74 -47.65 -9.81
C PRO A 6 -7.65 -46.48 -10.80
N ILE A 7 -6.43 -46.05 -11.13
CA ILE A 7 -6.14 -45.09 -12.21
C ILE A 7 -6.34 -45.79 -13.55
N ALA A 8 -7.23 -45.24 -14.38
CA ALA A 8 -7.60 -45.78 -15.68
C ALA A 8 -6.90 -45.04 -16.85
N ASP A 9 -6.78 -43.71 -16.76
CA ASP A 9 -5.97 -42.92 -17.70
C ASP A 9 -4.62 -42.55 -17.06
N LEU A 10 -3.56 -43.19 -17.55
CA LEU A 10 -2.17 -42.94 -17.15
C LEU A 10 -1.53 -41.76 -17.90
N SER A 11 -2.27 -41.09 -18.79
CA SER A 11 -1.83 -39.92 -19.56
C SER A 11 -2.51 -38.60 -19.15
N ASP A 12 -3.40 -38.65 -18.16
CA ASP A 12 -4.06 -37.48 -17.58
C ASP A 12 -3.04 -36.48 -16.99
N SER A 13 -3.11 -35.21 -17.43
CA SER A 13 -2.22 -34.14 -16.97
C SER A 13 -2.31 -33.87 -15.47
N LEU A 14 -3.41 -34.24 -14.82
CA LEU A 14 -3.62 -34.08 -13.38
C LEU A 14 -3.11 -35.28 -12.54
N LEU A 15 -2.70 -36.40 -13.14
CA LEU A 15 -2.31 -37.59 -12.38
C LEU A 15 -1.06 -37.36 -11.50
N ALA A 16 -0.05 -36.67 -12.04
CA ALA A 16 1.15 -36.32 -11.29
C ALA A 16 0.86 -35.31 -10.17
N TRP A 17 -0.04 -34.35 -10.44
CA TRP A 17 -0.53 -33.40 -9.45
C TRP A 17 -1.23 -34.13 -8.30
N ALA A 18 -2.28 -34.90 -8.59
CA ALA A 18 -3.07 -35.61 -7.59
C ALA A 18 -2.19 -36.50 -6.69
N SER A 19 -1.25 -37.26 -7.27
CA SER A 19 -0.33 -38.10 -6.48
C SER A 19 0.67 -37.30 -5.62
N SER A 20 1.02 -36.08 -6.00
CA SER A 20 1.93 -35.21 -5.22
C SER A 20 1.19 -34.44 -4.11
N THR A 21 -0.01 -33.95 -4.42
CA THR A 21 -0.86 -33.20 -3.50
C THR A 21 -1.49 -34.11 -2.45
N GLU A 22 -1.89 -35.33 -2.80
CA GLU A 22 -2.32 -36.36 -1.83
C GLU A 22 -1.21 -36.64 -0.80
N LEU A 23 0.05 -36.73 -1.23
CA LEU A 23 1.18 -36.99 -0.34
C LEU A 23 1.50 -35.79 0.58
N ASP A 24 1.42 -34.56 0.07
CA ASP A 24 1.61 -33.35 0.89
C ASP A 24 0.48 -33.14 1.89
N LEU A 25 -0.78 -33.32 1.46
CA LEU A 25 -1.94 -33.23 2.35
C LEU A 25 -1.90 -34.32 3.43
N ALA A 26 -1.67 -35.60 3.07
CA ALA A 26 -1.58 -36.68 4.06
C ALA A 26 -0.46 -36.43 5.10
N ARG A 27 0.66 -35.81 4.69
CA ARG A 27 1.70 -35.33 5.61
C ARG A 27 1.19 -34.19 6.49
N ARG A 28 0.67 -33.10 5.92
CA ARG A 28 0.22 -31.91 6.65
C ARG A 28 -0.90 -32.21 7.64
N LEU A 29 -1.87 -33.04 7.25
CA LEU A 29 -2.96 -33.49 8.12
C LEU A 29 -2.46 -34.35 9.29
N GLY A 30 -1.50 -35.25 9.04
CA GLY A 30 -0.84 -36.05 10.07
C GLY A 30 0.18 -35.29 10.96
N GLU A 31 0.49 -34.04 10.62
CA GLU A 31 1.39 -33.14 11.36
C GLU A 31 0.62 -32.00 12.08
N LEU A 32 -0.72 -32.04 12.10
CA LEU A 32 -1.57 -31.01 12.72
C LEU A 32 -1.39 -30.91 14.25
N PRO A 33 -1.37 -29.70 14.83
CA PRO A 33 -1.14 -29.50 16.26
C PRO A 33 -2.41 -29.65 17.11
N GLY A 34 -2.20 -29.97 18.38
CA GLY A 34 -3.24 -30.03 19.43
C GLY A 34 -3.86 -31.42 19.63
N ASP A 35 -4.77 -31.51 20.61
CA ASP A 35 -5.46 -32.73 21.02
C ASP A 35 -6.94 -32.37 21.31
N PRO A 36 -7.91 -32.74 20.45
CA PRO A 36 -7.74 -33.44 19.17
C PRO A 36 -7.02 -32.59 18.11
N ALA A 37 -6.42 -33.25 17.13
CA ALA A 37 -5.78 -32.62 15.97
C ALA A 37 -6.82 -32.38 14.86
N ILE A 38 -7.20 -31.12 14.63
CA ILE A 38 -8.36 -30.76 13.79
C ILE A 38 -7.99 -29.99 12.52
N PHE A 39 -8.75 -30.24 11.44
CA PHE A 39 -8.50 -29.71 10.10
C PHE A 39 -8.41 -28.18 10.03
N VAL A 40 -9.24 -27.43 10.78
CA VAL A 40 -9.24 -25.96 10.71
C VAL A 40 -7.92 -25.32 11.18
N ARG A 41 -7.07 -26.05 11.93
CA ARG A 41 -5.69 -25.62 12.27
C ARG A 41 -4.69 -25.82 11.11
N LEU A 42 -5.12 -26.30 9.95
CA LEU A 42 -4.31 -26.37 8.73
C LEU A 42 -4.09 -24.96 8.17
N ASP A 43 -2.83 -24.62 7.94
CA ASP A 43 -2.45 -23.40 7.22
C ASP A 43 -2.82 -23.55 5.74
N ILE A 44 -4.03 -23.10 5.37
CA ILE A 44 -4.62 -23.13 4.03
C ILE A 44 -5.77 -22.12 3.93
N THR A 45 -5.99 -21.52 2.75
CA THR A 45 -7.08 -20.55 2.50
C THR A 45 -8.30 -21.22 1.85
N GLY A 46 -9.47 -20.58 1.90
CA GLY A 46 -10.65 -21.05 1.16
C GLY A 46 -10.43 -21.07 -0.36
N ASP A 47 -9.63 -20.13 -0.86
CA ASP A 47 -9.21 -20.01 -2.27
C ASP A 47 -8.33 -21.21 -2.69
N GLU A 48 -7.39 -21.64 -1.85
CA GLU A 48 -6.60 -22.85 -2.10
C GLU A 48 -7.45 -24.14 -2.04
N LEU A 49 -8.39 -24.24 -1.10
CA LEU A 49 -9.31 -25.38 -0.98
C LEU A 49 -10.24 -25.50 -2.20
N GLU A 50 -10.66 -24.38 -2.79
CA GLU A 50 -11.44 -24.42 -4.02
C GLU A 50 -10.61 -24.88 -5.22
N ARG A 51 -9.37 -24.39 -5.38
CA ARG A 51 -8.43 -24.90 -6.39
C ARG A 51 -8.20 -26.41 -6.27
N LEU A 52 -8.03 -26.92 -5.04
CA LEU A 52 -7.96 -28.37 -4.79
C LEU A 52 -9.24 -29.08 -5.25
N THR A 53 -10.41 -28.53 -4.93
CA THR A 53 -11.71 -29.11 -5.29
C THR A 53 -11.93 -29.14 -6.82
N THR A 54 -11.68 -28.04 -7.52
CA THR A 54 -11.85 -27.92 -8.98
C THR A 54 -10.91 -28.83 -9.75
N PHE A 55 -9.63 -28.93 -9.36
CA PHE A 55 -8.70 -29.86 -9.98
C PHE A 55 -9.00 -31.33 -9.61
N TYR A 56 -9.40 -31.63 -8.36
CA TYR A 56 -9.75 -32.99 -7.97
C TYR A 56 -11.02 -33.49 -8.67
N GLY A 57 -12.04 -32.64 -8.79
CA GLY A 57 -13.25 -32.93 -9.56
C GLY A 57 -12.97 -33.17 -11.05
N THR A 58 -12.11 -32.33 -11.67
CA THR A 58 -11.65 -32.52 -13.06
C THR A 58 -10.92 -33.85 -13.24
N PHE A 59 -10.01 -34.20 -12.32
CA PHE A 59 -9.29 -35.47 -12.32
C PHE A 59 -10.23 -36.67 -12.19
N LEU A 60 -11.12 -36.67 -11.19
CA LEU A 60 -12.12 -37.74 -11.00
C LEU A 60 -13.00 -37.89 -12.25
N SER A 61 -13.51 -36.80 -12.81
CA SER A 61 -14.33 -36.80 -14.03
C SER A 61 -13.62 -37.48 -15.21
N ARG A 62 -12.33 -37.17 -15.43
CA ARG A 62 -11.49 -37.82 -16.47
C ARG A 62 -11.28 -39.31 -16.20
N GLN A 63 -10.89 -39.68 -14.98
CA GLN A 63 -10.63 -41.08 -14.62
C GLN A 63 -11.90 -41.95 -14.70
N ILE A 64 -13.05 -41.41 -14.29
CA ILE A 64 -14.35 -42.07 -14.41
C ILE A 64 -14.76 -42.22 -15.88
N ALA A 65 -14.58 -41.18 -16.71
CA ALA A 65 -14.82 -41.26 -18.16
C ALA A 65 -13.90 -42.28 -18.87
N ALA A 66 -12.69 -42.50 -18.35
CA ALA A 66 -11.77 -43.55 -18.79
C ALA A 66 -12.11 -44.96 -18.27
N GLY A 67 -13.12 -45.10 -17.40
CA GLY A 67 -13.58 -46.38 -16.85
C GLY A 67 -12.96 -46.77 -15.50
N GLY A 68 -12.44 -45.81 -14.74
CA GLY A 68 -12.00 -46.00 -13.36
C GLY A 68 -13.18 -46.24 -12.40
N ASP A 69 -12.91 -46.95 -11.30
CA ASP A 69 -13.91 -47.27 -10.27
C ASP A 69 -13.96 -46.15 -9.21
N GLU A 70 -15.13 -45.58 -8.98
CA GLU A 70 -15.33 -44.40 -8.13
C GLU A 70 -14.91 -44.65 -6.68
N ALA A 71 -15.27 -45.81 -6.13
CA ALA A 71 -14.92 -46.19 -4.76
C ALA A 71 -13.39 -46.40 -4.62
N ALA A 72 -12.76 -47.04 -5.62
CA ALA A 72 -11.32 -47.26 -5.64
C ALA A 72 -10.52 -45.96 -5.85
N LEU A 73 -11.05 -44.98 -6.60
CA LEU A 73 -10.44 -43.66 -6.79
C LEU A 73 -10.42 -42.86 -5.48
N LEU A 74 -11.57 -42.69 -4.80
CA LEU A 74 -11.63 -42.03 -3.49
C LEU A 74 -10.73 -42.76 -2.45
N ALA A 75 -10.75 -44.09 -2.46
CA ALA A 75 -9.90 -44.92 -1.60
C ALA A 75 -8.40 -44.80 -1.90
N THR A 76 -8.00 -44.26 -3.06
CA THR A 76 -6.61 -44.02 -3.45
C THR A 76 -6.14 -42.60 -3.12
N CYS A 77 -7.06 -41.65 -3.01
CA CYS A 77 -6.79 -40.26 -2.63
C CYS A 77 -7.59 -39.84 -1.37
N PRO A 78 -7.38 -40.49 -0.21
CA PRO A 78 -8.15 -40.21 1.00
C PRO A 78 -7.94 -38.80 1.57
N ALA A 79 -6.74 -38.22 1.48
CA ALA A 79 -6.48 -36.88 1.97
C ALA A 79 -7.19 -35.82 1.11
N LEU A 80 -7.10 -35.91 -0.22
CA LEU A 80 -7.91 -35.07 -1.14
C LEU A 80 -9.41 -35.25 -0.90
N THR A 81 -9.88 -36.49 -0.69
CA THR A 81 -11.29 -36.78 -0.39
C THR A 81 -11.73 -36.10 0.92
N ALA A 82 -10.96 -36.25 2.00
CA ALA A 82 -11.29 -35.67 3.30
C ALA A 82 -11.23 -34.13 3.26
N THR A 83 -10.19 -33.55 2.66
CA THR A 83 -10.01 -32.09 2.53
C THR A 83 -11.16 -31.44 1.75
N THR A 84 -11.56 -32.02 0.61
CA THR A 84 -12.65 -31.47 -0.21
C THR A 84 -14.04 -31.70 0.41
N LEU A 85 -14.24 -32.81 1.15
CA LEU A 85 -15.44 -33.05 1.94
C LEU A 85 -15.59 -32.07 3.11
N LEU A 86 -14.50 -31.81 3.85
CA LEU A 86 -14.48 -30.86 4.96
C LEU A 86 -14.69 -29.41 4.50
N PHE A 87 -14.10 -29.01 3.37
CA PHE A 87 -14.37 -27.71 2.75
C PHE A 87 -15.84 -27.53 2.36
N ARG A 88 -16.48 -28.56 1.78
CA ARG A 88 -17.91 -28.51 1.46
C ARG A 88 -18.79 -28.55 2.72
N ALA A 89 -18.38 -29.24 3.79
CA ALA A 89 -19.08 -29.22 5.08
C ALA A 89 -19.03 -27.84 5.78
N ALA A 90 -17.97 -27.04 5.55
CA ALA A 90 -17.83 -25.70 6.15
C ALA A 90 -18.77 -24.64 5.54
N ARG A 91 -19.20 -24.81 4.28
CA ARG A 91 -19.96 -23.83 3.49
C ARG A 91 -21.41 -24.26 3.18
N LEU A 92 -21.96 -25.21 3.93
CA LEU A 92 -23.26 -25.84 3.63
C LEU A 92 -24.38 -25.42 4.58
N ASN A 93 -25.51 -24.97 4.00
CA ASN A 93 -26.70 -24.58 4.76
C ASN A 93 -27.58 -25.79 5.17
N THR A 94 -27.71 -26.81 4.32
CA THR A 94 -28.55 -28.00 4.60
C THR A 94 -27.70 -29.25 4.87
N VAL A 95 -27.48 -29.59 6.14
CA VAL A 95 -26.61 -30.72 6.54
C VAL A 95 -27.00 -32.07 5.91
N GLU A 96 -28.30 -32.31 5.69
CA GLU A 96 -28.82 -33.54 5.07
C GLU A 96 -28.41 -33.70 3.59
N GLU A 97 -28.01 -32.61 2.92
CA GLU A 97 -27.67 -32.59 1.49
C GLU A 97 -26.15 -32.71 1.23
N LEU A 98 -25.32 -32.80 2.29
CA LEU A 98 -23.84 -32.78 2.22
C LEU A 98 -23.26 -33.80 1.25
N SER A 99 -23.74 -35.04 1.28
CA SER A 99 -23.26 -36.09 0.38
C SER A 99 -23.56 -35.79 -1.10
N ALA A 100 -24.62 -35.03 -1.41
CA ALA A 100 -24.93 -34.60 -2.78
C ALA A 100 -24.08 -33.39 -3.18
N GLU A 101 -24.04 -32.37 -2.32
CA GLU A 101 -23.27 -31.14 -2.52
C GLU A 101 -21.76 -31.36 -2.63
N PHE A 102 -21.22 -32.41 -2.00
CA PHE A 102 -19.85 -32.88 -2.24
C PHE A 102 -19.58 -33.22 -3.71
N TRP A 103 -20.44 -34.04 -4.33
CA TRP A 103 -20.27 -34.45 -5.73
C TRP A 103 -20.57 -33.29 -6.70
N SER A 104 -21.65 -32.54 -6.47
CA SER A 104 -21.96 -31.30 -7.20
C SER A 104 -20.78 -30.33 -7.20
N GLY A 105 -20.20 -30.11 -6.02
CA GLY A 105 -19.03 -29.27 -5.81
C GLY A 105 -17.73 -29.77 -6.44
N LEU A 106 -17.67 -31.04 -6.86
CA LEU A 106 -16.61 -31.64 -7.69
C LEU A 106 -16.97 -31.62 -9.20
N GLY A 107 -18.07 -30.99 -9.60
CA GLY A 107 -18.55 -30.98 -10.99
C GLY A 107 -19.12 -32.34 -11.45
N LEU A 108 -19.58 -33.18 -10.52
CA LEU A 108 -20.04 -34.54 -10.77
C LEU A 108 -21.47 -34.74 -10.28
N ALA A 109 -22.36 -35.21 -11.17
CA ALA A 109 -23.77 -35.43 -10.82
C ALA A 109 -23.93 -36.39 -9.60
N PRO A 110 -24.72 -36.04 -8.57
CA PRO A 110 -24.91 -36.85 -7.37
C PRO A 110 -25.86 -38.03 -7.64
N THR A 111 -25.29 -39.18 -8.03
CA THR A 111 -26.05 -40.43 -8.24
C THR A 111 -26.24 -41.19 -6.92
N ALA A 112 -27.26 -42.04 -6.84
CA ALA A 112 -27.54 -42.82 -5.62
C ALA A 112 -26.36 -43.69 -5.15
N ASP A 113 -25.60 -44.26 -6.08
CA ASP A 113 -24.40 -45.05 -5.76
C ASP A 113 -23.26 -44.16 -5.21
N ARG A 114 -23.09 -42.96 -5.77
CA ARG A 114 -22.10 -41.95 -5.32
C ARG A 114 -22.39 -41.43 -3.92
N LEU A 115 -23.66 -41.18 -3.58
CA LEU A 115 -24.06 -40.73 -2.24
C LEU A 115 -23.61 -41.72 -1.15
N VAL A 116 -23.69 -43.03 -1.42
CA VAL A 116 -23.29 -44.09 -0.47
C VAL A 116 -21.77 -44.12 -0.22
N LEU A 117 -20.94 -43.61 -1.13
CA LEU A 117 -19.49 -43.57 -0.95
C LEU A 117 -19.03 -42.53 0.09
N VAL A 118 -19.85 -41.48 0.31
CA VAL A 118 -19.61 -40.37 1.24
C VAL A 118 -20.80 -40.13 2.16
N ALA A 119 -21.51 -41.20 2.53
CA ALA A 119 -22.55 -41.20 3.55
C ALA A 119 -21.94 -41.11 4.97
N PRO A 120 -22.69 -40.69 6.00
CA PRO A 120 -22.14 -40.47 7.34
C PRO A 120 -21.43 -41.68 7.96
N GLU A 121 -21.87 -42.91 7.66
CA GLU A 121 -21.23 -44.15 8.10
C GLU A 121 -19.80 -44.36 7.51
N LYS A 122 -19.36 -43.48 6.61
CA LYS A 122 -18.01 -43.46 6.03
C LYS A 122 -17.08 -42.41 6.61
N TYR A 123 -17.57 -41.40 7.35
CA TYR A 123 -16.71 -40.30 7.81
C TYR A 123 -15.55 -40.81 8.69
N THR A 124 -15.81 -41.74 9.62
CA THR A 124 -14.76 -42.42 10.41
C THR A 124 -13.68 -43.08 9.53
N GLU A 125 -14.06 -43.74 8.43
CA GLU A 125 -13.11 -44.39 7.51
C GLU A 125 -12.30 -43.35 6.72
N ILE A 126 -12.97 -42.31 6.20
CA ILE A 126 -12.37 -41.26 5.36
C ILE A 126 -11.33 -40.48 6.17
N LEU A 127 -11.69 -39.98 7.36
CA LEU A 127 -10.82 -39.20 8.24
C LEU A 127 -9.57 -39.99 8.66
N THR A 128 -9.78 -41.22 9.18
CA THR A 128 -8.68 -42.10 9.61
C THR A 128 -7.71 -42.41 8.46
N ARG A 129 -8.20 -42.54 7.22
CA ARG A 129 -7.36 -42.82 6.04
C ARG A 129 -6.63 -41.58 5.51
N ALA A 130 -7.13 -40.37 5.79
CA ALA A 130 -6.46 -39.10 5.52
C ALA A 130 -5.37 -38.75 6.55
N GLY A 131 -5.28 -39.51 7.65
CA GLY A 131 -4.35 -39.24 8.77
C GLY A 131 -4.93 -38.33 9.85
N LEU A 132 -6.23 -38.02 9.80
CA LEU A 132 -6.93 -37.23 10.82
C LEU A 132 -7.43 -38.12 11.98
N ASP A 133 -7.49 -37.54 13.17
CA ASP A 133 -8.25 -38.10 14.29
C ASP A 133 -9.75 -38.10 13.93
N PRO A 134 -10.47 -39.24 13.95
CA PRO A 134 -11.89 -39.27 13.61
C PRO A 134 -12.80 -38.60 14.66
N VAL A 135 -12.24 -38.13 15.79
CA VAL A 135 -12.91 -37.42 16.90
C VAL A 135 -14.17 -38.15 17.39
N ASP A 136 -14.01 -39.40 17.84
CA ASP A 136 -15.10 -40.29 18.28
C ASP A 136 -16.06 -39.67 19.31
N THR A 137 -15.57 -38.77 20.16
CA THR A 137 -16.41 -38.03 21.11
C THR A 137 -17.49 -37.22 20.41
N ALA A 138 -17.17 -36.53 19.31
CA ALA A 138 -18.09 -35.67 18.57
C ALA A 138 -19.29 -36.43 17.99
N ALA A 139 -19.09 -37.71 17.61
CA ALA A 139 -20.14 -38.58 17.11
C ALA A 139 -21.22 -38.95 18.15
N THR A 140 -21.02 -38.58 19.42
CA THR A 140 -22.01 -38.79 20.50
C THR A 140 -22.99 -37.62 20.66
N GLY A 141 -22.82 -36.53 19.93
CA GLY A 141 -23.72 -35.37 19.89
C GLY A 141 -25.02 -35.60 19.11
N SER A 142 -25.86 -34.56 19.02
CA SER A 142 -27.13 -34.59 18.26
C SER A 142 -26.93 -34.84 16.76
N ASP A 143 -25.78 -34.46 16.21
CA ASP A 143 -25.47 -34.54 14.79
C ASP A 143 -24.97 -35.94 14.36
N GLY A 144 -24.79 -36.85 15.33
CA GLY A 144 -24.25 -38.18 15.10
C GLY A 144 -22.89 -38.14 14.40
N GLU A 145 -22.66 -39.07 13.47
CA GLU A 145 -21.41 -39.17 12.70
C GLU A 145 -21.01 -37.86 12.00
N THR A 146 -21.95 -36.98 11.61
CA THR A 146 -21.63 -35.69 10.98
C THR A 146 -20.93 -34.72 11.95
N GLY A 147 -21.14 -34.86 13.26
CA GLY A 147 -20.42 -34.10 14.28
C GLY A 147 -18.90 -34.24 14.19
N ARG A 148 -18.39 -35.34 13.62
CA ARG A 148 -16.95 -35.54 13.33
C ARG A 148 -16.42 -34.51 12.34
N LEU A 149 -17.18 -34.21 11.29
CA LEU A 149 -16.81 -33.21 10.28
C LEU A 149 -16.88 -31.80 10.89
N PHE A 150 -17.92 -31.50 11.69
CA PHE A 150 -18.02 -30.20 12.35
C PHE A 150 -16.96 -29.98 13.44
N ALA A 151 -16.51 -31.03 14.15
CA ALA A 151 -15.34 -30.93 15.04
C ALA A 151 -14.04 -30.60 14.30
N HIS A 152 -13.91 -31.00 13.03
CA HIS A 152 -12.79 -30.64 12.17
C HIS A 152 -12.90 -29.24 11.55
N VAL A 153 -14.11 -28.80 11.19
CA VAL A 153 -14.40 -27.45 10.67
C VAL A 153 -14.31 -26.39 11.78
N GLY A 154 -14.72 -26.70 13.01
CA GLY A 154 -14.77 -25.75 14.11
C GLY A 154 -15.94 -24.78 13.97
N LEU A 155 -15.72 -23.60 13.39
CA LEU A 155 -16.76 -22.61 13.15
C LEU A 155 -17.08 -22.58 11.64
N ALA A 156 -18.32 -22.89 11.25
CA ALA A 156 -18.75 -22.91 9.85
C ALA A 156 -19.23 -21.53 9.36
N THR A 157 -19.07 -21.24 8.07
CA THR A 157 -19.28 -19.92 7.45
C THR A 157 -20.68 -19.34 7.70
N ASP A 158 -21.73 -20.18 7.64
CA ASP A 158 -23.13 -19.78 7.86
C ASP A 158 -23.44 -19.36 9.31
N TRP A 159 -22.60 -19.76 10.28
CA TRP A 159 -22.78 -19.42 11.70
C TRP A 159 -22.01 -18.14 12.12
N ILE A 160 -20.95 -17.75 11.41
CA ILE A 160 -20.15 -16.56 11.75
C ILE A 160 -20.98 -15.27 11.97
N PRO A 161 -22.01 -14.94 11.17
CA PRO A 161 -22.86 -13.77 11.43
C PRO A 161 -23.59 -13.84 12.78
N GLU A 162 -24.09 -15.02 13.16
CA GLU A 162 -24.88 -15.21 14.39
C GLU A 162 -23.99 -15.30 15.64
N LEU A 163 -22.78 -15.88 15.52
CA LEU A 163 -21.76 -15.81 16.57
C LEU A 163 -21.38 -14.37 16.89
N ILE A 164 -21.12 -13.55 15.86
CA ILE A 164 -20.76 -12.14 16.04
C ILE A 164 -21.95 -11.38 16.65
N GLU A 165 -23.19 -11.62 16.21
CA GLU A 165 -24.37 -10.98 16.81
C GLU A 165 -24.55 -11.35 18.30
N LEU A 166 -24.26 -12.60 18.70
CA LEU A 166 -24.32 -13.02 20.10
C LEU A 166 -23.23 -12.37 20.97
N ILE A 167 -21.98 -12.28 20.46
CA ILE A 167 -20.87 -11.55 21.11
C ILE A 167 -21.26 -10.08 21.30
N GLU A 168 -21.74 -9.43 20.23
CA GLU A 168 -22.09 -8.01 20.27
C GLU A 168 -23.30 -7.71 21.15
N THR A 169 -24.31 -8.59 21.17
CA THR A 169 -25.46 -8.48 22.07
C THR A 169 -25.04 -8.44 23.53
N ARG A 170 -24.10 -9.31 23.94
CA ARG A 170 -23.57 -9.36 25.32
C ARG A 170 -22.66 -8.19 25.64
N ARG A 171 -21.82 -7.77 24.68
CA ARG A 171 -20.99 -6.56 24.77
C ARG A 171 -21.84 -5.30 24.98
N LEU A 172 -22.87 -5.10 24.16
CA LEU A 172 -23.76 -3.93 24.20
C LEU A 172 -24.71 -3.93 25.41
N ALA A 173 -25.12 -5.11 25.89
CA ALA A 173 -25.89 -5.25 27.13
C ALA A 173 -25.05 -5.03 28.41
N GLY A 174 -23.71 -4.98 28.30
CA GLY A 174 -22.80 -4.93 29.46
C GLY A 174 -22.82 -6.21 30.29
N THR A 175 -23.10 -7.36 29.65
CA THR A 175 -23.18 -8.69 30.28
C THR A 175 -22.02 -9.62 29.91
N ALA A 176 -21.13 -9.17 29.03
CA ALA A 176 -19.86 -9.83 28.76
C ALA A 176 -18.97 -9.90 30.02
N VAL A 177 -18.18 -10.98 30.16
CA VAL A 177 -17.23 -11.14 31.26
C VAL A 177 -16.05 -10.17 31.09
N VAL A 178 -15.69 -9.48 32.18
CA VAL A 178 -14.62 -8.47 32.18
C VAL A 178 -13.49 -8.82 33.15
N GLY A 179 -12.26 -8.46 32.75
CA GLY A 179 -11.02 -8.68 33.47
C GLY A 179 -10.81 -7.73 34.67
N ALA A 180 -9.62 -7.79 35.26
CA ALA A 180 -9.24 -6.98 36.42
C ALA A 180 -8.85 -5.52 36.05
N ASP A 181 -8.53 -5.31 34.78
CA ASP A 181 -8.36 -4.05 34.06
C ASP A 181 -9.70 -3.35 33.78
N GLY A 182 -10.74 -4.15 33.46
CA GLY A 182 -12.06 -3.69 33.03
C GLY A 182 -12.32 -3.89 31.53
N GLU A 183 -11.41 -4.55 30.81
CA GLU A 183 -11.60 -4.97 29.42
C GLU A 183 -12.31 -6.34 29.35
N THR A 184 -12.68 -6.84 28.16
CA THR A 184 -13.37 -8.14 28.03
C THR A 184 -12.37 -9.28 28.23
N ASP A 185 -12.64 -10.14 29.21
CA ASP A 185 -11.88 -11.39 29.41
C ASP A 185 -12.33 -12.39 28.35
N ALA A 186 -11.59 -12.47 27.24
CA ALA A 186 -12.00 -13.23 26.06
C ALA A 186 -12.13 -14.73 26.32
N ASP A 187 -11.31 -15.30 27.19
CA ASP A 187 -11.32 -16.73 27.50
C ASP A 187 -12.51 -17.07 28.43
N ALA A 188 -12.77 -16.22 29.45
CA ALA A 188 -13.93 -16.39 30.33
C ALA A 188 -15.26 -16.05 29.64
N GLU A 189 -15.27 -15.11 28.69
CA GLU A 189 -16.43 -14.81 27.85
C GLU A 189 -16.69 -15.93 26.82
N ALA A 190 -15.64 -16.53 26.24
CA ALA A 190 -15.80 -17.71 25.38
C ALA A 190 -16.44 -18.88 26.14
N ALA A 191 -15.96 -19.16 27.36
CA ALA A 191 -16.58 -20.18 28.22
C ALA A 191 -18.06 -19.84 28.56
N ALA A 192 -18.40 -18.57 28.71
CA ALA A 192 -19.79 -18.13 28.93
C ALA A 192 -20.67 -18.27 27.67
N LEU A 193 -20.12 -18.06 26.47
CA LEU A 193 -20.81 -18.29 25.19
C LEU A 193 -21.02 -19.78 24.92
N VAL A 194 -19.99 -20.61 25.09
CA VAL A 194 -20.08 -22.07 24.97
C VAL A 194 -21.15 -22.64 25.89
N ALA A 195 -21.25 -22.14 27.13
CA ALA A 195 -22.29 -22.56 28.08
C ALA A 195 -23.73 -22.18 27.67
N VAL A 196 -23.91 -21.13 26.85
CA VAL A 196 -25.23 -20.78 26.26
C VAL A 196 -25.51 -21.64 25.04
N LEU A 197 -24.56 -21.70 24.10
CA LEU A 197 -24.69 -22.45 22.85
C LEU A 197 -24.89 -23.95 23.09
N ALA A 198 -24.30 -24.53 24.15
CA ALA A 198 -24.48 -25.94 24.51
C ALA A 198 -25.92 -26.34 24.88
N GLU A 199 -26.85 -25.40 25.07
CA GLU A 199 -28.30 -25.70 25.20
C GLU A 199 -29.01 -25.79 23.84
N GLU A 200 -28.35 -25.41 22.75
CA GLU A 200 -28.88 -25.41 21.38
C GLU A 200 -28.64 -26.76 20.67
N SER A 201 -29.48 -27.07 19.68
CA SER A 201 -29.53 -28.39 19.01
C SER A 201 -29.11 -28.37 17.53
N ARG A 202 -28.47 -27.27 17.10
CA ARG A 202 -28.01 -27.01 15.73
C ARG A 202 -26.75 -26.13 15.75
N GLN A 203 -26.11 -25.97 14.59
CA GLN A 203 -24.96 -25.08 14.37
C GLN A 203 -23.84 -25.36 15.39
N ALA A 204 -23.60 -24.45 16.32
CA ALA A 204 -22.54 -24.55 17.31
C ALA A 204 -22.87 -25.44 18.51
N GLY A 205 -24.14 -25.56 18.88
CA GLY A 205 -24.55 -26.22 20.11
C GLY A 205 -24.07 -27.68 20.24
N PRO A 206 -24.12 -28.50 19.17
CA PRO A 206 -23.55 -29.85 19.17
C PRO A 206 -22.04 -29.86 19.47
N LEU A 207 -21.27 -28.92 18.93
CA LEU A 207 -19.83 -28.77 19.22
C LEU A 207 -19.61 -28.29 20.66
N CYS A 208 -20.34 -27.26 21.10
CA CYS A 208 -20.23 -26.67 22.43
C CYS A 208 -20.63 -27.64 23.55
N ALA A 209 -21.61 -28.51 23.31
CA ALA A 209 -22.08 -29.50 24.28
C ALA A 209 -21.14 -30.70 24.43
N VAL A 210 -20.36 -31.03 23.39
CA VAL A 210 -19.57 -32.28 23.30
C VAL A 210 -18.06 -32.05 23.39
N LEU A 211 -17.57 -30.92 22.89
CA LEU A 211 -16.17 -30.47 22.93
C LEU A 211 -16.07 -29.00 23.42
N PRO A 212 -16.57 -28.68 24.63
CA PRO A 212 -16.65 -27.30 25.12
C PRO A 212 -15.30 -26.57 25.18
N ASP A 213 -14.24 -27.26 25.58
CA ASP A 213 -12.90 -26.67 25.69
C ASP A 213 -12.34 -26.25 24.32
N LEU A 214 -12.59 -27.05 23.27
CA LEU A 214 -12.23 -26.73 21.89
C LEU A 214 -13.09 -25.58 21.33
N ALA A 215 -14.39 -25.57 21.62
CA ALA A 215 -15.25 -24.47 21.22
C ALA A 215 -14.80 -23.15 21.87
N ALA A 216 -14.35 -23.17 23.14
CA ALA A 216 -13.79 -22.00 23.81
C ALA A 216 -12.45 -21.55 23.19
N GLU A 217 -11.55 -22.49 22.87
CA GLU A 217 -10.28 -22.21 22.16
C GLU A 217 -10.52 -21.45 20.85
N LEU A 218 -11.51 -21.88 20.06
CA LEU A 218 -11.83 -21.26 18.76
C LEU A 218 -12.59 -19.93 18.89
N ILE A 219 -13.43 -19.75 19.92
CA ILE A 219 -14.27 -18.54 20.09
C ILE A 219 -13.51 -17.38 20.75
N ALA A 220 -12.57 -17.64 21.68
CA ALA A 220 -11.84 -16.57 22.37
C ALA A 220 -11.06 -15.61 21.43
N PRO A 221 -10.36 -16.09 20.38
CA PRO A 221 -9.78 -15.23 19.34
C PRO A 221 -10.81 -14.35 18.61
N VAL A 222 -12.01 -14.89 18.33
CA VAL A 222 -13.10 -14.16 17.66
C VAL A 222 -13.61 -13.01 18.53
N ILE A 223 -13.77 -13.22 19.84
CA ILE A 223 -14.17 -12.15 20.78
C ILE A 223 -13.17 -11.00 20.76
N ARG A 224 -11.85 -11.29 20.76
CA ARG A 224 -10.81 -10.25 20.68
C ARG A 224 -10.92 -9.44 19.39
N LEU A 225 -11.08 -10.11 18.24
CA LEU A 225 -11.19 -9.45 16.94
C LEU A 225 -12.48 -8.60 16.82
N VAL A 226 -13.63 -9.13 17.24
CA VAL A 226 -14.91 -8.38 17.24
C VAL A 226 -14.86 -7.18 18.19
N GLY A 227 -14.26 -7.33 19.37
CA GLY A 227 -14.05 -6.23 20.33
C GLY A 227 -13.12 -5.14 19.78
N TYR A 228 -12.06 -5.53 19.07
CA TYR A 228 -11.15 -4.60 18.40
C TYR A 228 -11.82 -3.87 17.22
N ALA A 229 -12.60 -4.58 16.40
CA ALA A 229 -13.38 -3.98 15.31
C ALA A 229 -14.43 -2.98 15.82
N ALA A 230 -15.09 -3.30 16.95
CA ALA A 230 -16.05 -2.42 17.62
C ALA A 230 -15.43 -1.16 18.25
N THR A 231 -14.12 -1.15 18.48
CA THR A 231 -13.39 0.00 19.06
C THR A 231 -12.63 0.81 18.00
N HIS A 232 -12.31 0.22 16.84
CA HIS A 232 -11.52 0.85 15.78
C HIS A 232 -12.22 0.79 14.39
N PRO A 233 -13.50 1.20 14.25
CA PRO A 233 -14.35 0.88 13.10
C PRO A 233 -13.79 1.31 11.73
N GLY A 234 -12.96 2.36 11.66
CA GLY A 234 -12.33 2.81 10.41
C GLY A 234 -11.02 2.12 10.02
N HIS A 235 -10.30 1.51 10.98
CA HIS A 235 -8.89 1.05 10.80
C HIS A 235 -8.64 -0.40 11.26
N TRP A 236 -9.63 -1.10 11.84
CA TRP A 236 -9.45 -2.40 12.50
C TRP A 236 -8.75 -3.48 11.66
N ARG A 237 -8.91 -3.45 10.33
CA ARG A 237 -8.22 -4.34 9.38
C ARG A 237 -6.68 -4.27 9.46
N GLN A 238 -6.11 -3.18 9.98
CA GLN A 238 -4.66 -3.03 10.12
C GLN A 238 -4.15 -3.72 11.39
N GLY A 239 -4.94 -3.70 12.48
CA GLY A 239 -4.61 -4.43 13.71
C GLY A 239 -4.50 -5.95 13.52
N LEU A 240 -5.08 -6.50 12.45
CA LEU A 240 -4.86 -7.88 12.02
C LEU A 240 -3.36 -8.21 11.87
N ARG A 241 -2.57 -7.28 11.31
CA ARG A 241 -1.11 -7.39 11.18
C ARG A 241 -0.40 -7.26 12.53
N ASN A 242 -0.92 -6.39 13.41
CA ASN A 242 -0.40 -6.15 14.75
C ASN A 242 -0.82 -7.24 15.77
N GLY A 243 -1.05 -8.48 15.31
CA GLY A 243 -1.34 -9.64 16.16
C GLY A 243 -2.75 -9.72 16.73
N VAL A 244 -3.70 -8.83 16.38
CA VAL A 244 -5.10 -8.95 16.85
C VAL A 244 -5.75 -10.25 16.36
N ALA A 245 -5.35 -10.72 15.17
CA ALA A 245 -5.78 -12.01 14.60
C ALA A 245 -5.06 -13.23 15.20
N ALA A 246 -4.13 -13.06 16.16
CA ALA A 246 -3.33 -14.16 16.68
C ALA A 246 -4.21 -15.23 17.38
N GLY A 247 -4.10 -16.46 16.89
CA GLY A 247 -4.88 -17.61 17.33
C GLY A 247 -6.20 -17.82 16.57
N VAL A 248 -6.62 -16.91 15.67
CA VAL A 248 -7.72 -17.18 14.73
C VAL A 248 -7.18 -18.06 13.60
N PRO A 249 -7.74 -19.26 13.33
CA PRO A 249 -7.29 -20.07 12.21
C PRO A 249 -7.67 -19.45 10.84
N PRO A 250 -6.89 -19.65 9.75
CA PRO A 250 -7.05 -18.87 8.51
C PRO A 250 -8.45 -18.88 7.90
N LEU A 251 -9.08 -20.05 7.79
CA LEU A 251 -10.44 -20.19 7.23
C LEU A 251 -11.49 -19.42 8.03
N ILE A 252 -11.39 -19.46 9.36
CA ILE A 252 -12.27 -18.71 10.27
C ILE A 252 -11.98 -17.20 10.19
N LEU A 253 -10.71 -16.81 10.02
CA LEU A 253 -10.30 -15.42 9.87
C LEU A 253 -10.83 -14.81 8.57
N GLU A 254 -10.80 -15.55 7.46
CA GLU A 254 -11.37 -15.15 6.17
C GLU A 254 -12.86 -14.81 6.31
N ASP A 255 -13.67 -15.73 6.85
CA ASP A 255 -15.11 -15.54 7.04
C ASP A 255 -15.45 -14.35 7.97
N ILE A 256 -14.72 -14.19 9.08
CA ILE A 256 -14.93 -13.06 10.01
C ILE A 256 -14.52 -11.73 9.36
N VAL A 257 -13.43 -11.70 8.59
CA VAL A 257 -12.99 -10.50 7.90
C VAL A 257 -13.97 -10.11 6.80
N GLU A 258 -14.58 -11.07 6.10
CA GLU A 258 -15.66 -10.81 5.14
C GLU A 258 -16.92 -10.29 5.85
N GLU A 259 -17.43 -10.99 6.86
CA GLU A 259 -18.64 -10.61 7.61
C GLU A 259 -18.52 -9.21 8.25
N LEU A 260 -17.41 -8.90 8.94
CA LEU A 260 -17.19 -7.57 9.52
C LEU A 260 -16.97 -6.46 8.47
N SER A 261 -16.70 -6.82 7.22
CA SER A 261 -16.59 -5.88 6.09
C SER A 261 -17.88 -5.77 5.26
N GLU A 262 -18.78 -6.74 5.34
CA GLU A 262 -20.15 -6.63 4.85
C GLU A 262 -21.02 -5.84 5.83
N ARG A 263 -20.89 -6.17 7.11
CA ARG A 263 -21.75 -5.76 8.22
C ARG A 263 -20.86 -5.35 9.40
N PRO A 264 -20.52 -4.05 9.55
CA PRO A 264 -19.63 -3.57 10.60
C PRO A 264 -20.11 -3.91 12.02
N ALA A 265 -19.19 -3.81 12.99
CA ALA A 265 -19.52 -3.99 14.41
C ALA A 265 -20.69 -3.06 14.83
N GLY A 266 -21.73 -3.64 15.41
CA GLY A 266 -22.99 -2.99 15.78
C GLY A 266 -24.19 -3.31 14.88
N THR A 267 -24.01 -4.05 13.76
CA THR A 267 -25.13 -4.52 12.94
C THR A 267 -25.95 -5.59 13.66
N THR A 268 -27.28 -5.46 13.63
CA THR A 268 -28.26 -6.40 14.21
C THR A 268 -29.08 -7.10 13.12
N ALA A 269 -29.56 -8.30 13.43
CA ALA A 269 -30.13 -9.27 12.48
C ALA A 269 -29.19 -9.58 11.30
N ARG A 270 -27.90 -9.78 11.59
CA ARG A 270 -26.77 -9.79 10.64
C ARG A 270 -27.06 -10.61 9.39
N ARG A 271 -27.54 -11.84 9.55
CA ARG A 271 -27.84 -12.80 8.47
C ARG A 271 -28.68 -12.20 7.33
N HIS A 272 -29.72 -11.45 7.69
CA HIS A 272 -30.69 -10.85 6.75
C HIS A 272 -30.29 -9.45 6.28
N ARG A 273 -29.30 -8.80 6.93
CA ARG A 273 -28.88 -7.45 6.56
C ARG A 273 -28.06 -7.45 5.26
N VAL A 274 -28.50 -6.60 4.32
CA VAL A 274 -27.76 -6.23 3.10
C VAL A 274 -26.32 -5.80 3.44
N GLY A 275 -26.13 -5.05 4.53
CA GLY A 275 -24.82 -4.56 4.96
C GLY A 275 -24.61 -3.08 4.63
N VAL A 276 -23.37 -2.71 4.32
CA VAL A 276 -22.95 -1.32 4.04
C VAL A 276 -22.33 -1.17 2.64
N GLY A 277 -22.33 0.04 2.09
CA GLY A 277 -21.62 0.36 0.84
C GLY A 277 -20.10 0.20 0.98
N SER A 278 -19.41 -0.10 -0.12
CA SER A 278 -17.99 -0.43 -0.11
C SER A 278 -17.09 0.80 -0.22
N ARG A 279 -16.34 1.14 0.84
CA ARG A 279 -15.28 2.17 0.77
C ARG A 279 -13.99 1.57 0.23
N GLU A 280 -13.31 2.32 -0.65
CA GLU A 280 -11.91 2.08 -0.98
C GLU A 280 -11.07 2.45 0.25
N ASN A 281 -10.78 1.47 1.13
CA ASN A 281 -10.16 1.72 2.45
C ASN A 281 -8.70 1.23 2.60
N GLN A 282 -8.08 0.73 1.53
CA GLN A 282 -6.67 0.34 1.46
C GLN A 282 -6.09 0.69 0.08
N PRO A 283 -4.78 1.04 -0.03
CA PRO A 283 -4.14 1.23 -1.32
C PRO A 283 -3.98 -0.10 -2.06
N ARG A 284 -4.19 -0.10 -3.37
CA ARG A 284 -4.02 -1.29 -4.23
C ARG A 284 -3.60 -0.96 -5.64
N LEU A 285 -3.12 -1.94 -6.39
CA LEU A 285 -3.02 -1.80 -7.85
C LEU A 285 -4.41 -1.84 -8.50
N SER A 286 -4.51 -1.21 -9.65
CA SER A 286 -5.70 -1.16 -10.49
C SER A 286 -5.31 -0.99 -11.95
N LEU A 287 -6.09 -1.55 -12.86
CA LEU A 287 -5.87 -1.44 -14.31
C LEU A 287 -6.81 -0.41 -14.94
N ASP A 288 -6.26 0.76 -15.21
CA ASP A 288 -6.90 1.79 -16.01
C ASP A 288 -6.74 1.44 -17.51
N LEU A 289 -7.66 0.61 -18.01
CA LEU A 289 -7.66 0.13 -19.40
C LEU A 289 -7.78 1.29 -20.40
N ALA A 290 -8.63 2.28 -20.11
CA ALA A 290 -8.83 3.46 -20.97
C ALA A 290 -7.56 4.29 -21.14
N ARG A 291 -6.76 4.46 -20.07
CA ARG A 291 -5.45 5.14 -20.15
C ARG A 291 -4.30 4.19 -20.50
N GLN A 292 -4.55 2.88 -20.53
CA GLN A 292 -3.62 1.76 -20.74
C GLN A 292 -2.50 1.71 -19.68
N ARG A 293 -2.85 1.78 -18.40
CA ARG A 293 -1.91 1.90 -17.28
C ARG A 293 -2.28 0.98 -16.11
N VAL A 294 -1.27 0.34 -15.54
CA VAL A 294 -1.32 -0.03 -14.12
C VAL A 294 -1.17 1.25 -13.29
N VAL A 295 -2.06 1.46 -12.33
CA VAL A 295 -2.02 2.57 -11.38
C VAL A 295 -2.04 2.02 -9.95
N LEU A 296 -1.29 2.65 -9.05
CA LEU A 296 -1.56 2.55 -7.63
C LEU A 296 -2.74 3.47 -7.34
N ARG A 297 -3.83 2.93 -6.80
CA ARG A 297 -4.94 3.72 -6.27
C ARG A 297 -4.72 3.96 -4.78
N LEU A 298 -4.73 5.21 -4.36
CA LEU A 298 -4.85 5.58 -2.96
C LEU A 298 -6.33 5.57 -2.52
N PRO A 299 -6.61 5.15 -1.27
CA PRO A 299 -7.97 5.02 -0.74
C PRO A 299 -8.66 6.36 -0.45
N GLU A 300 -9.96 6.27 -0.17
CA GLU A 300 -10.72 7.36 0.43
C GLU A 300 -10.56 7.32 1.95
N VAL A 301 -10.05 8.40 2.52
CA VAL A 301 -9.82 8.53 3.95
C VAL A 301 -10.83 9.52 4.53
N LEU A 302 -11.38 9.21 5.71
CA LEU A 302 -12.36 10.06 6.39
C LEU A 302 -11.69 11.35 6.90
N LEU A 303 -12.39 12.47 6.83
CA LEU A 303 -11.90 13.79 7.22
C LEU A 303 -12.74 14.33 8.38
N GLU A 304 -12.07 14.86 9.40
CA GLU A 304 -12.73 15.46 10.56
C GLU A 304 -13.52 16.74 10.19
N GLU A 305 -14.61 16.99 10.93
CA GLU A 305 -15.44 18.18 10.73
C GLU A 305 -14.85 19.40 11.45
N GLY A 306 -14.22 20.32 10.71
CA GLY A 306 -13.84 21.63 11.25
C GLY A 306 -12.91 22.45 10.35
N GLU A 307 -11.96 21.80 9.69
CA GLU A 307 -10.94 22.43 8.84
C GLU A 307 -11.04 21.93 7.37
N ASP A 308 -10.04 22.18 6.52
CA ASP A 308 -9.90 21.59 5.17
C ASP A 308 -8.78 20.54 5.21
N PRO A 309 -9.02 19.33 5.74
CA PRO A 309 -7.95 18.50 6.24
C PRO A 309 -7.28 17.76 5.08
N GLU A 310 -5.97 17.57 5.21
CA GLU A 310 -5.12 17.00 4.17
C GLU A 310 -4.49 15.70 4.64
N VAL A 311 -4.67 14.65 3.84
CA VAL A 311 -4.02 13.36 4.05
C VAL A 311 -2.75 13.35 3.21
N ARG A 312 -1.62 13.20 3.89
CA ARG A 312 -0.28 13.27 3.31
C ARG A 312 0.24 11.86 3.10
N TRP A 313 0.68 11.53 1.90
CA TRP A 313 1.08 10.18 1.51
C TRP A 313 2.56 10.11 1.17
N HIS A 314 3.29 9.17 1.75
CA HIS A 314 4.61 8.76 1.26
C HIS A 314 4.46 7.50 0.42
N ILE A 315 4.96 7.52 -0.81
CA ILE A 315 4.86 6.39 -1.74
C ILE A 315 6.23 6.07 -2.30
N ASP A 316 6.71 4.86 -2.04
CA ASP A 316 8.04 4.40 -2.46
C ASP A 316 7.92 3.31 -3.54
N VAL A 317 8.19 3.72 -4.79
CA VAL A 317 8.14 2.85 -5.98
C VAL A 317 9.56 2.39 -6.33
N GLU A 318 10.00 1.26 -5.75
CA GLU A 318 11.37 0.74 -5.83
C GLU A 318 12.43 1.81 -5.51
N GLY A 319 12.42 2.30 -4.28
CA GLY A 319 13.41 3.24 -3.77
C GLY A 319 13.25 4.69 -4.24
N ARG A 320 12.07 5.05 -4.76
CA ARG A 320 11.74 6.39 -5.24
C ARG A 320 10.58 6.96 -4.43
N PRO A 321 10.80 7.25 -3.12
CA PRO A 321 9.81 7.92 -2.29
C PRO A 321 9.38 9.22 -2.95
N THR A 322 8.07 9.44 -3.00
CA THR A 322 7.44 10.65 -3.53
C THR A 322 6.30 11.03 -2.60
N GLY A 323 6.27 12.29 -2.16
CA GLY A 323 5.15 12.84 -1.40
C GLY A 323 3.94 13.13 -2.29
N PHE A 324 2.76 12.68 -1.87
CA PHE A 324 1.48 13.03 -2.46
C PHE A 324 0.53 13.58 -1.39
N ARG A 325 -0.54 14.23 -1.81
CA ARG A 325 -1.56 14.85 -0.93
C ARG A 325 -2.94 14.55 -1.49
N THR A 326 -3.87 14.15 -0.63
CA THR A 326 -5.31 14.13 -0.93
C THR A 326 -6.06 15.04 0.05
N ARG A 327 -7.15 15.65 -0.43
CA ARG A 327 -8.06 16.51 0.35
C ARG A 327 -9.50 16.13 0.00
N ARG A 328 -10.47 16.76 0.66
CA ARG A 328 -11.90 16.57 0.43
C ARG A 328 -12.25 16.48 -1.05
N ALA A 329 -13.05 15.46 -1.40
CA ALA A 329 -13.45 15.20 -2.78
C ALA A 329 -14.25 16.38 -3.39
N ASP A 330 -14.15 16.54 -4.72
CA ASP A 330 -14.91 17.53 -5.51
C ASP A 330 -16.40 17.13 -5.68
N SER A 331 -16.77 15.94 -5.18
CA SER A 331 -18.11 15.36 -5.09
C SER A 331 -18.84 15.78 -3.80
N PRO A 332 -20.13 16.10 -3.88
CA PRO A 332 -21.01 16.15 -2.70
C PRO A 332 -21.11 14.77 -2.04
N GLY A 333 -21.22 14.75 -0.71
CA GLY A 333 -21.27 13.52 0.09
C GLY A 333 -20.57 13.68 1.45
N ARG A 334 -20.29 12.54 2.08
CA ARG A 334 -19.51 12.38 3.33
C ARG A 334 -18.17 13.13 3.24
N PRO A 335 -17.63 13.71 4.32
CA PRO A 335 -16.31 14.35 4.31
C PRO A 335 -15.21 13.27 4.17
N VAL A 336 -14.88 12.88 2.93
CA VAL A 336 -13.79 11.96 2.60
C VAL A 336 -12.82 12.58 1.60
N THR A 337 -11.58 12.12 1.58
CA THR A 337 -10.63 12.48 0.51
C THR A 337 -11.02 11.85 -0.81
N GLY A 338 -10.84 12.58 -1.92
CA GLY A 338 -10.95 11.95 -3.24
C GLY A 338 -9.84 10.92 -3.47
N THR A 339 -10.18 9.77 -4.07
CA THR A 339 -9.21 8.77 -4.54
C THR A 339 -8.18 9.36 -5.51
N LEU A 340 -6.95 8.83 -5.48
CA LEU A 340 -5.85 9.31 -6.33
C LEU A 340 -5.16 8.14 -7.04
N ASP A 341 -5.32 8.09 -8.37
CA ASP A 341 -4.68 7.11 -9.27
C ASP A 341 -3.29 7.58 -9.71
N ILE A 342 -2.26 6.86 -9.30
CA ILE A 342 -0.84 7.19 -9.48
C ILE A 342 -0.20 6.19 -10.45
N PRO A 343 0.18 6.59 -11.68
CA PRO A 343 0.69 5.65 -12.67
C PRO A 343 2.03 4.99 -12.30
N VAL A 344 2.00 3.68 -12.12
CA VAL A 344 3.19 2.84 -11.95
C VAL A 344 3.92 2.80 -13.31
N ARG A 345 5.16 3.30 -13.37
CA ARG A 345 5.80 3.65 -14.65
C ARG A 345 6.61 2.53 -15.32
N ARG A 346 6.85 1.43 -14.60
CA ARG A 346 7.59 0.23 -15.00
C ARG A 346 7.08 -0.95 -14.15
N PRO A 347 7.26 -2.22 -14.55
CA PRO A 347 7.08 -3.32 -13.60
C PRO A 347 7.95 -3.10 -12.36
N VAL A 348 7.40 -3.41 -11.20
CA VAL A 348 8.07 -3.35 -9.89
C VAL A 348 7.60 -4.50 -9.02
N ARG A 349 8.47 -5.01 -8.13
CA ARG A 349 8.13 -6.11 -7.21
C ARG A 349 7.08 -5.71 -6.16
N GLU A 350 7.20 -4.50 -5.62
CA GLU A 350 6.33 -3.95 -4.59
C GLU A 350 6.28 -2.42 -4.64
N VAL A 351 5.29 -1.83 -3.98
CA VAL A 351 5.19 -0.39 -3.73
C VAL A 351 4.87 -0.14 -2.26
N GLY A 352 5.76 0.55 -1.56
CA GLY A 352 5.50 1.02 -0.20
C GLY A 352 4.56 2.21 -0.20
N VAL A 353 3.58 2.23 0.71
CA VAL A 353 2.63 3.34 0.90
C VAL A 353 2.50 3.61 2.39
N ARG A 354 2.51 4.90 2.80
CA ARG A 354 2.24 5.34 4.17
C ARG A 354 1.35 6.58 4.17
N ASP A 355 0.38 6.62 5.07
CA ASP A 355 -0.39 7.81 5.43
C ASP A 355 0.31 8.50 6.61
N LEU A 356 0.75 9.75 6.45
CA LEU A 356 1.40 10.55 7.51
C LEU A 356 0.42 11.40 8.35
N SER A 357 -0.87 11.29 8.10
CA SER A 357 -1.91 11.90 8.92
C SER A 357 -2.50 10.90 9.94
N HIS A 358 -2.43 9.59 9.65
CA HIS A 358 -2.86 8.51 10.55
C HIS A 358 -1.72 7.56 11.00
N ASP A 359 -0.55 7.64 10.36
CA ASP A 359 0.66 6.78 10.50
C ASP A 359 0.54 5.33 9.97
N ASP A 360 -0.61 4.99 9.37
CA ASP A 360 -0.91 3.74 8.66
C ASP A 360 0.12 3.40 7.57
N SER A 361 0.56 2.14 7.46
CA SER A 361 1.45 1.64 6.39
C SER A 361 0.96 0.40 5.65
N TRP A 362 1.35 0.31 4.37
CA TRP A 362 1.08 -0.81 3.49
C TRP A 362 2.26 -1.10 2.57
N ILE A 363 2.45 -2.38 2.27
CA ILE A 363 3.24 -2.85 1.13
C ILE A 363 2.22 -3.38 0.14
N VAL A 364 2.15 -2.77 -1.04
CA VAL A 364 1.28 -3.22 -2.13
C VAL A 364 2.12 -4.11 -3.06
N PRO A 365 1.79 -5.40 -3.21
CA PRO A 365 2.53 -6.30 -4.10
C PRO A 365 2.38 -5.85 -5.56
N GLY A 366 3.39 -6.19 -6.36
CA GLY A 366 3.44 -5.91 -7.79
C GLY A 366 3.69 -7.17 -8.60
N VAL A 367 4.70 -7.11 -9.47
CA VAL A 367 5.05 -8.21 -10.39
C VAL A 367 6.01 -9.17 -9.69
N ASP A 368 5.59 -10.42 -9.52
CA ASP A 368 6.45 -11.52 -9.07
C ASP A 368 7.47 -11.88 -10.18
N GLU A 369 8.70 -12.26 -9.83
CA GLU A 369 9.70 -12.72 -10.80
C GLU A 369 9.40 -14.15 -11.31
N SER A 370 8.77 -14.98 -10.47
CA SER A 370 8.42 -16.38 -10.75
C SER A 370 7.11 -16.54 -11.53
N ASP A 371 6.15 -15.62 -11.34
CA ASP A 371 4.92 -15.50 -12.13
C ASP A 371 4.74 -14.04 -12.58
N PRO A 372 5.42 -13.58 -13.65
CA PRO A 372 5.45 -12.18 -14.07
C PRO A 372 4.15 -11.75 -14.76
N VAL A 373 3.09 -11.70 -13.97
CA VAL A 373 1.69 -11.59 -14.39
C VAL A 373 0.93 -10.74 -13.37
N LEU A 374 0.09 -9.80 -13.84
CA LEU A 374 -0.96 -9.20 -13.02
C LEU A 374 -2.32 -9.53 -13.66
N VAL A 375 -3.32 -9.86 -12.83
CA VAL A 375 -4.66 -10.26 -13.29
C VAL A 375 -5.70 -9.30 -12.72
N PHE A 376 -6.61 -8.80 -13.55
CA PHE A 376 -7.64 -7.85 -13.17
C PHE A 376 -9.02 -8.25 -13.69
N THR A 377 -10.09 -7.82 -13.02
CA THR A 377 -11.45 -7.85 -13.58
C THR A 377 -11.55 -6.91 -14.78
N ARG A 378 -12.60 -7.04 -15.60
CA ARG A 378 -12.91 -6.09 -16.68
C ARG A 378 -13.11 -4.64 -16.19
N ARG A 379 -13.40 -4.44 -14.90
CA ARG A 379 -13.51 -3.12 -14.23
C ARG A 379 -12.18 -2.63 -13.62
N GLY A 380 -11.07 -3.35 -13.82
CA GLY A 380 -9.73 -2.97 -13.36
C GLY A 380 -9.43 -3.28 -11.89
N LYS A 381 -10.31 -4.00 -11.16
CA LYS A 381 -10.03 -4.48 -9.79
C LYS A 381 -9.01 -5.62 -9.86
N ASP A 382 -8.01 -5.58 -8.99
CA ASP A 382 -6.96 -6.61 -8.87
C ASP A 382 -7.53 -7.98 -8.46
N LEU A 383 -6.95 -9.04 -9.03
CA LEU A 383 -7.18 -10.46 -8.79
C LEU A 383 -5.84 -11.24 -8.72
N THR A 384 -4.68 -10.58 -8.77
CA THR A 384 -3.37 -11.22 -9.00
C THR A 384 -3.01 -12.29 -7.97
N GLU A 385 -3.31 -12.02 -6.70
CA GLU A 385 -3.08 -12.95 -5.56
C GLU A 385 -4.05 -14.14 -5.54
N ARG A 386 -5.15 -14.10 -6.31
CA ARG A 386 -6.19 -15.14 -6.27
C ARG A 386 -5.77 -16.38 -7.03
N VAL A 387 -5.99 -17.55 -6.42
CA VAL A 387 -5.66 -18.84 -7.02
C VAL A 387 -6.86 -19.50 -7.72
N SER A 388 -8.08 -19.06 -7.42
CA SER A 388 -9.32 -19.41 -8.11
C SER A 388 -9.93 -18.19 -8.81
N LEU A 389 -10.32 -18.35 -10.06
CA LEU A 389 -10.87 -17.26 -10.89
C LEU A 389 -12.30 -17.56 -11.34
N HIS A 390 -13.27 -16.90 -10.71
CA HIS A 390 -14.70 -17.02 -11.03
C HIS A 390 -15.18 -15.94 -12.03
N HIS A 391 -14.51 -15.78 -13.17
CA HIS A 391 -14.89 -14.80 -14.20
C HIS A 391 -14.80 -15.41 -15.61
N ASP A 392 -15.76 -15.08 -16.49
CA ASP A 392 -15.76 -15.48 -17.91
C ASP A 392 -14.65 -14.76 -18.72
N SER A 393 -14.21 -13.61 -18.24
CA SER A 393 -13.19 -12.76 -18.86
C SER A 393 -12.39 -11.99 -17.82
N VAL A 394 -11.07 -11.94 -18.02
CA VAL A 394 -10.11 -11.21 -17.19
C VAL A 394 -9.15 -10.41 -18.06
N LEU A 395 -8.65 -9.29 -17.53
CA LEU A 395 -7.59 -8.50 -18.13
C LEU A 395 -6.25 -8.89 -17.50
N VAL A 396 -5.35 -9.45 -18.30
CA VAL A 396 -4.02 -9.89 -17.86
C VAL A 396 -2.93 -8.97 -18.39
N VAL A 397 -2.08 -8.47 -17.49
CA VAL A 397 -0.86 -7.73 -17.83
C VAL A 397 0.31 -8.70 -17.78
N CYS A 398 0.99 -8.89 -18.92
CA CYS A 398 2.06 -9.89 -19.07
C CYS A 398 3.14 -9.44 -20.08
N PRO A 399 4.33 -10.07 -20.08
CA PRO A 399 5.35 -9.90 -21.11
C PRO A 399 4.83 -10.25 -22.52
N VAL A 400 5.26 -9.49 -23.52
CA VAL A 400 4.80 -9.62 -24.92
C VAL A 400 5.20 -10.95 -25.57
N ASP A 401 6.25 -11.61 -25.05
CA ASP A 401 6.72 -12.92 -25.50
C ASP A 401 5.93 -14.11 -24.92
N ALA A 402 5.06 -13.84 -23.94
CA ALA A 402 4.29 -14.86 -23.24
C ALA A 402 3.03 -15.29 -24.00
N THR A 403 2.50 -16.47 -23.67
CA THR A 403 1.24 -17.04 -24.22
C THR A 403 0.34 -17.51 -23.08
N ALA A 404 -0.94 -17.13 -23.10
CA ALA A 404 -1.90 -17.61 -22.10
C ALA A 404 -2.40 -19.01 -22.43
N VAL A 405 -2.39 -19.92 -21.45
CA VAL A 405 -2.75 -21.34 -21.62
C VAL A 405 -3.62 -21.86 -20.48
N ASP A 406 -4.55 -22.75 -20.83
CA ASP A 406 -5.14 -23.71 -19.89
C ASP A 406 -4.13 -24.86 -19.77
N ALA A 407 -3.34 -24.88 -18.70
CA ALA A 407 -2.33 -25.91 -18.47
C ALA A 407 -2.93 -27.29 -18.16
N VAL A 408 -4.17 -27.34 -17.64
CA VAL A 408 -4.91 -28.57 -17.33
C VAL A 408 -5.44 -29.23 -18.61
N ARG A 409 -5.88 -28.47 -19.61
CA ARG A 409 -6.18 -29.00 -20.96
C ARG A 409 -4.98 -29.05 -21.90
N ASN A 410 -3.94 -28.27 -21.61
CA ASN A 410 -2.82 -27.96 -22.51
C ASN A 410 -3.28 -27.30 -23.82
N GLU A 411 -4.14 -26.28 -23.70
CA GLU A 411 -4.73 -25.50 -24.80
C GLU A 411 -4.40 -24.01 -24.64
N VAL A 412 -4.39 -23.25 -25.75
CA VAL A 412 -4.12 -21.80 -25.73
C VAL A 412 -5.43 -21.04 -25.49
N LEU A 413 -5.44 -20.14 -24.52
CA LEU A 413 -6.63 -19.37 -24.17
C LEU A 413 -6.94 -18.29 -25.23
N PRO A 414 -8.21 -18.11 -25.65
CA PRO A 414 -8.56 -17.08 -26.61
C PRO A 414 -8.31 -15.66 -26.06
N VAL A 415 -7.79 -14.77 -26.92
CA VAL A 415 -7.60 -13.35 -26.59
C VAL A 415 -8.72 -12.55 -27.27
N ARG A 416 -9.63 -11.96 -26.47
CA ARG A 416 -10.72 -11.09 -26.93
C ARG A 416 -10.20 -9.70 -27.37
N GLY A 417 -9.10 -9.22 -26.77
CA GLY A 417 -8.43 -7.96 -27.15
C GLY A 417 -7.00 -7.84 -26.60
N GLU A 418 -6.14 -7.06 -27.26
CA GLU A 418 -4.76 -6.79 -26.83
C GLU A 418 -4.41 -5.29 -26.94
N TRP A 419 -3.73 -4.75 -25.93
CA TRP A 419 -3.25 -3.37 -25.86
C TRP A 419 -1.81 -3.32 -25.31
N ARG A 420 -1.07 -2.23 -25.57
CA ARG A 420 0.27 -2.04 -24.98
C ARG A 420 0.17 -1.39 -23.60
N VAL A 421 0.95 -1.85 -22.64
CA VAL A 421 1.06 -1.17 -21.34
C VAL A 421 1.87 0.12 -21.53
N LYS A 422 1.36 1.25 -21.02
CA LYS A 422 1.95 2.57 -21.25
C LYS A 422 3.13 2.81 -20.30
N ALA A 423 4.31 3.01 -20.89
CA ALA A 423 5.63 3.15 -20.26
C ALA A 423 6.30 1.85 -19.76
N TRP A 424 5.62 0.70 -19.77
CA TRP A 424 6.26 -0.60 -19.52
C TRP A 424 6.70 -1.20 -20.86
N GLU A 425 7.98 -1.02 -21.21
CA GLU A 425 8.52 -1.58 -22.45
C GLU A 425 8.57 -3.11 -22.38
N GLY A 426 8.10 -3.78 -23.43
CA GLY A 426 8.00 -5.25 -23.48
C GLY A 426 6.72 -5.85 -22.87
N TRP A 427 5.77 -5.05 -22.38
CA TRP A 427 4.54 -5.54 -21.73
C TRP A 427 3.25 -5.22 -22.49
N VAL A 428 2.28 -6.14 -22.40
CA VAL A 428 0.94 -6.05 -23.01
C VAL A 428 -0.17 -6.32 -22.01
N ILE A 429 -1.35 -5.76 -22.28
CA ILE A 429 -2.62 -6.05 -21.63
C ILE A 429 -3.40 -6.97 -22.59
N ARG A 430 -3.94 -8.08 -22.10
CA ARG A 430 -4.78 -9.00 -22.87
C ARG A 430 -6.10 -9.24 -22.17
N GLU A 431 -7.22 -9.08 -22.86
CA GLU A 431 -8.50 -9.61 -22.40
C GLU A 431 -8.58 -11.09 -22.80
N LEU A 432 -8.59 -11.98 -21.82
CA LEU A 432 -8.65 -13.44 -22.03
C LEU A 432 -10.09 -13.94 -21.92
N ASP A 433 -10.45 -14.89 -22.76
CA ASP A 433 -11.67 -15.70 -22.60
C ASP A 433 -11.38 -16.86 -21.66
N LEU A 434 -12.15 -16.95 -20.58
CA LEU A 434 -12.10 -17.99 -19.55
C LEU A 434 -13.39 -18.82 -19.50
N THR A 435 -14.36 -18.57 -20.39
CA THR A 435 -15.72 -19.14 -20.33
C THR A 435 -15.73 -20.68 -20.20
N ASP A 436 -14.89 -21.36 -20.98
CA ASP A 436 -14.72 -22.83 -20.94
C ASP A 436 -13.52 -23.27 -20.09
N ALA A 437 -12.65 -22.36 -19.63
CA ALA A 437 -11.33 -22.70 -19.08
C ALA A 437 -11.39 -23.38 -17.69
N VAL A 438 -10.43 -24.27 -17.41
CA VAL A 438 -10.27 -24.92 -16.09
C VAL A 438 -9.03 -24.38 -15.34
N SER A 439 -8.08 -23.80 -16.06
CA SER A 439 -6.89 -23.19 -15.47
C SER A 439 -6.38 -21.99 -16.27
N LEU A 440 -5.59 -21.13 -15.62
CA LEU A 440 -4.88 -20.02 -16.23
C LEU A 440 -3.40 -20.06 -15.83
N HIS A 441 -2.52 -20.18 -16.82
CA HIS A 441 -1.09 -19.92 -16.70
C HIS A 441 -0.59 -19.11 -17.92
N ILE A 442 0.55 -18.44 -17.75
CA ILE A 442 1.17 -17.56 -18.75
C ILE A 442 2.54 -18.17 -19.13
N ASP A 443 2.53 -19.04 -20.13
CA ASP A 443 3.73 -19.71 -20.66
C ASP A 443 4.74 -18.68 -21.20
N ARG A 444 6.03 -18.84 -20.88
CA ARG A 444 7.11 -18.04 -21.48
C ARG A 444 8.19 -18.90 -22.15
N PRO A 445 8.70 -18.52 -23.34
CA PRO A 445 9.68 -19.33 -24.06
C PRO A 445 10.96 -19.61 -23.26
N GLY A 446 11.27 -20.89 -23.04
CA GLY A 446 12.47 -21.33 -22.31
C GLY A 446 12.34 -21.34 -20.79
N VAL A 447 11.25 -20.83 -20.22
CA VAL A 447 10.92 -20.96 -18.79
C VAL A 447 10.16 -22.28 -18.60
N PRO A 448 10.54 -23.14 -17.64
CA PRO A 448 9.73 -24.32 -17.30
C PRO A 448 8.44 -23.89 -16.61
N ARG A 449 7.31 -24.53 -16.95
CA ARG A 449 6.05 -24.34 -16.21
C ARG A 449 6.24 -24.69 -14.73
N PRO A 450 5.58 -23.97 -13.80
CA PRO A 450 5.58 -24.32 -12.38
C PRO A 450 4.84 -25.64 -12.13
N ALA A 451 4.89 -26.13 -10.88
CA ALA A 451 4.09 -27.29 -10.51
C ALA A 451 2.60 -26.96 -10.62
N MET A 452 1.76 -27.93 -11.00
CA MET A 452 0.32 -27.71 -11.19
C MET A 452 -0.38 -27.14 -9.94
N GLY A 453 0.12 -27.46 -8.73
CA GLY A 453 -0.38 -26.88 -7.47
C GLY A 453 -0.12 -25.38 -7.28
N GLN A 454 0.64 -24.74 -8.17
CA GLN A 454 0.88 -23.29 -8.20
C GLN A 454 0.12 -22.60 -9.35
N ILE A 455 -0.58 -23.35 -10.20
CA ILE A 455 -1.34 -22.82 -11.33
C ILE A 455 -2.74 -22.40 -10.84
N ARG A 456 -3.27 -21.27 -11.34
CA ARG A 456 -4.61 -20.79 -10.98
C ARG A 456 -5.68 -21.68 -11.61
N CYS A 457 -6.71 -22.06 -10.86
CA CYS A 457 -7.90 -22.67 -11.44
C CYS A 457 -8.92 -21.62 -11.90
N VAL A 458 -9.85 -22.06 -12.74
CA VAL A 458 -10.91 -21.23 -13.29
C VAL A 458 -12.23 -21.99 -13.13
N ASP A 459 -13.25 -21.32 -12.57
CA ASP A 459 -14.63 -21.82 -12.55
C ASP A 459 -15.63 -20.65 -12.52
N PRO A 460 -16.09 -20.16 -13.69
CA PRO A 460 -17.00 -19.03 -13.77
C PRO A 460 -18.41 -19.34 -13.24
N ARG A 461 -18.75 -20.61 -12.99
CA ARG A 461 -20.10 -21.01 -12.51
C ARG A 461 -20.41 -20.59 -11.08
N GLN A 462 -19.39 -20.27 -10.30
CA GLN A 462 -19.55 -19.92 -8.87
C GLN A 462 -19.82 -18.42 -8.64
N ARG A 463 -20.06 -17.63 -9.70
CA ARG A 463 -20.25 -16.17 -9.60
C ARG A 463 -21.49 -15.67 -10.34
N VAL A 464 -22.36 -14.99 -9.61
CA VAL A 464 -23.41 -14.14 -10.19
C VAL A 464 -22.79 -12.82 -10.65
N VAL A 465 -23.18 -12.34 -11.84
CA VAL A 465 -22.67 -11.09 -12.42
C VAL A 465 -23.79 -10.07 -12.47
N PHE A 466 -23.57 -8.92 -11.85
CA PHE A 466 -24.41 -7.74 -12.02
C PHE A 466 -24.06 -7.03 -13.35
N HIS A 467 -25.07 -6.81 -14.17
CA HIS A 467 -25.01 -6.19 -15.48
C HIS A 467 -25.78 -4.85 -15.46
N GLU A 468 -25.12 -3.80 -15.91
CA GLU A 468 -25.66 -2.45 -16.10
C GLU A 468 -26.03 -2.35 -17.59
N PRO A 469 -27.32 -2.39 -18.00
CA PRO A 469 -27.70 -2.52 -19.41
C PRO A 469 -27.58 -1.22 -20.21
N ASP A 470 -27.68 -0.06 -19.57
CA ASP A 470 -27.68 1.27 -20.19
C ASP A 470 -26.44 2.11 -19.86
N GLU A 471 -26.17 3.15 -20.68
CA GLU A 471 -25.20 4.18 -20.32
C GLU A 471 -25.82 5.19 -19.32
N PRO A 472 -25.15 5.55 -18.22
CA PRO A 472 -25.67 6.48 -17.22
C PRO A 472 -26.12 7.84 -17.77
N ALA A 473 -27.19 8.38 -17.18
CA ALA A 473 -27.82 9.64 -17.53
C ALA A 473 -26.79 10.80 -17.64
N PRO A 474 -26.64 11.42 -18.83
CA PRO A 474 -25.47 12.25 -19.15
C PRO A 474 -25.40 13.54 -18.32
N GLY A 475 -24.37 13.62 -17.48
CA GLY A 475 -24.12 14.79 -16.61
C GLY A 475 -24.98 14.83 -15.34
N VAL A 476 -25.67 13.74 -15.02
CA VAL A 476 -26.47 13.56 -13.80
C VAL A 476 -25.81 12.52 -12.88
N ARG A 477 -25.82 12.79 -11.58
CA ARG A 477 -25.43 11.87 -10.51
C ARG A 477 -26.44 11.95 -9.36
N SER A 478 -26.43 10.98 -8.47
CA SER A 478 -27.14 11.07 -7.19
C SER A 478 -26.44 12.05 -6.22
N LEU A 479 -27.02 12.26 -5.03
CA LEU A 479 -26.37 12.99 -3.95
C LEU A 479 -25.19 12.20 -3.34
N GLY A 480 -25.26 10.86 -3.33
CA GLY A 480 -24.12 9.98 -3.06
C GLY A 480 -22.98 10.03 -4.09
N GLY A 481 -23.25 10.58 -5.27
CA GLY A 481 -22.30 10.68 -6.38
C GLY A 481 -22.30 9.47 -7.31
N LEU A 482 -23.19 8.50 -7.11
CA LEU A 482 -23.38 7.34 -8.00
C LEU A 482 -23.81 7.80 -9.41
N PRO A 483 -23.46 7.04 -10.47
CA PRO A 483 -24.09 7.19 -11.78
C PRO A 483 -25.59 6.87 -11.65
N VAL A 484 -26.42 7.61 -12.40
CA VAL A 484 -27.89 7.40 -12.39
C VAL A 484 -28.28 6.70 -13.67
N HIS A 485 -28.87 5.52 -13.53
CA HIS A 485 -29.36 4.67 -14.61
C HIS A 485 -30.86 4.90 -14.86
N THR A 486 -31.33 4.45 -16.02
CA THR A 486 -32.69 4.60 -16.53
C THR A 486 -33.41 3.26 -16.69
N GLU A 487 -32.64 2.19 -16.90
CA GLU A 487 -33.10 0.80 -16.96
C GLU A 487 -32.80 0.04 -15.65
N SER A 488 -33.29 -1.20 -15.53
CA SER A 488 -33.12 -2.04 -14.33
C SER A 488 -31.72 -2.66 -14.23
N LEU A 489 -31.23 -2.85 -13.00
CA LEU A 489 -30.03 -3.63 -12.75
C LEU A 489 -30.31 -5.11 -13.04
N GLN A 490 -29.45 -5.77 -13.81
CA GLN A 490 -29.64 -7.17 -14.18
C GLN A 490 -28.72 -8.12 -13.40
N ALA A 491 -29.30 -9.18 -12.83
CA ALA A 491 -28.59 -10.28 -12.20
C ALA A 491 -28.46 -11.44 -13.19
N VAL A 492 -27.23 -11.74 -13.61
CA VAL A 492 -26.91 -12.81 -14.56
C VAL A 492 -26.31 -14.00 -13.81
N PHE A 493 -27.02 -15.13 -13.85
CA PHE A 493 -26.65 -16.38 -13.20
C PHE A 493 -26.10 -17.37 -14.24
N PRO A 494 -24.89 -17.92 -14.03
CA PRO A 494 -24.39 -19.04 -14.82
C PRO A 494 -25.16 -20.34 -14.48
N PRO A 495 -24.94 -21.45 -15.22
CA PRO A 495 -25.46 -22.75 -14.85
C PRO A 495 -25.04 -23.16 -13.43
N THR A 496 -26.02 -23.65 -12.67
CA THR A 496 -25.90 -24.00 -11.24
C THR A 496 -24.80 -25.02 -10.95
N VAL A 497 -24.21 -24.95 -9.76
CA VAL A 497 -23.15 -25.89 -9.34
C VAL A 497 -23.74 -27.29 -9.08
N SER A 498 -24.98 -27.36 -8.58
CA SER A 498 -25.72 -28.62 -8.39
C SER A 498 -26.23 -29.29 -9.67
N GLY A 499 -26.40 -28.53 -10.75
CA GLY A 499 -27.14 -29.00 -11.94
C GLY A 499 -28.64 -29.19 -11.68
N ALA A 500 -29.17 -28.58 -10.62
CA ALA A 500 -30.57 -28.56 -10.22
C ALA A 500 -31.03 -27.10 -9.97
N PRO A 501 -32.34 -26.81 -9.86
CA PRO A 501 -32.77 -25.47 -9.46
C PRO A 501 -32.24 -25.10 -8.07
N GLU A 502 -31.68 -23.90 -7.93
CA GLU A 502 -31.10 -23.40 -6.68
C GLU A 502 -31.87 -22.18 -6.17
N ILE A 503 -32.16 -22.12 -4.87
CA ILE A 503 -32.81 -20.95 -4.25
C ILE A 503 -31.74 -19.96 -3.82
N TRP A 504 -31.77 -18.79 -4.45
CA TRP A 504 -31.02 -17.60 -4.07
C TRP A 504 -31.93 -16.65 -3.29
N PHE A 505 -31.35 -15.67 -2.62
CA PHE A 505 -32.10 -14.69 -1.83
C PHE A 505 -31.69 -13.27 -2.22
N LEU A 506 -32.65 -12.48 -2.68
CA LEU A 506 -32.51 -11.06 -2.99
C LEU A 506 -32.83 -10.23 -1.75
N SER A 507 -32.06 -9.18 -1.51
CA SER A 507 -32.35 -8.20 -0.46
C SER A 507 -31.89 -6.81 -0.90
N VAL A 508 -32.77 -5.83 -0.76
CA VAL A 508 -32.50 -4.44 -1.18
C VAL A 508 -32.66 -3.50 0.01
N SER A 509 -31.63 -2.69 0.26
CA SER A 509 -31.72 -1.53 1.15
C SER A 509 -31.53 -0.26 0.34
N SER A 510 -31.92 0.88 0.89
CA SER A 510 -31.39 2.15 0.42
C SER A 510 -29.87 2.18 0.61
N TRP A 511 -29.19 3.00 -0.17
CA TRP A 511 -27.77 3.28 0.00
C TRP A 511 -27.64 4.55 0.86
N ALA A 512 -27.09 4.42 2.07
CA ALA A 512 -26.83 5.56 2.95
C ALA A 512 -25.47 6.23 2.67
N GLY A 513 -24.49 5.42 2.24
CA GLY A 513 -23.12 5.84 1.95
C GLY A 513 -22.13 4.68 2.11
N PRO A 514 -20.85 4.88 1.75
CA PRO A 514 -19.80 3.92 2.04
C PRO A 514 -19.62 3.73 3.55
N GLU A 515 -19.61 2.48 4.01
CA GLU A 515 -19.59 2.06 5.42
C GLU A 515 -20.79 2.48 6.28
N GLU A 516 -21.87 3.00 5.68
CA GLU A 516 -23.10 3.37 6.38
C GLU A 516 -24.26 2.42 6.02
N THR A 517 -25.07 2.05 7.02
CA THR A 517 -26.19 1.10 6.88
C THR A 517 -27.45 1.82 6.43
N GLY A 518 -28.05 1.37 5.32
CA GLY A 518 -29.32 1.92 4.81
C GLY A 518 -30.57 1.37 5.51
N GLU A 519 -31.71 1.97 5.16
CA GLU A 519 -33.04 1.46 5.53
C GLU A 519 -33.41 0.30 4.59
N GLU A 520 -34.03 -0.73 5.14
CA GLU A 520 -34.46 -1.94 4.41
C GLU A 520 -35.66 -1.63 3.53
N VAL A 521 -35.55 -1.86 2.22
CA VAL A 521 -36.58 -1.51 1.22
C VAL A 521 -37.44 -2.73 0.88
N THR A 522 -36.80 -3.91 0.76
CA THR A 522 -37.49 -5.20 0.62
C THR A 522 -37.06 -6.12 1.75
N GLU A 523 -37.98 -6.99 2.19
CA GLU A 523 -37.61 -8.19 2.96
C GLU A 523 -36.78 -9.15 2.06
N GLU A 524 -36.22 -10.21 2.64
CA GLU A 524 -35.38 -11.18 1.93
C GLU A 524 -36.23 -12.10 1.03
N GLU A 525 -36.20 -11.88 -0.29
CA GLU A 525 -37.04 -12.57 -1.27
C GLU A 525 -36.35 -13.81 -1.89
N PRO A 526 -36.97 -15.01 -1.87
CA PRO A 526 -36.40 -16.22 -2.46
C PRO A 526 -36.59 -16.27 -3.99
N LEU A 527 -35.47 -16.32 -4.72
CA LEU A 527 -35.39 -16.43 -6.18
C LEU A 527 -35.05 -17.87 -6.60
N GLU A 528 -35.95 -18.54 -7.31
CA GLU A 528 -35.69 -19.88 -7.89
C GLU A 528 -34.90 -19.74 -9.20
N VAL A 529 -33.60 -20.07 -9.15
CA VAL A 529 -32.71 -20.02 -10.32
C VAL A 529 -32.71 -21.39 -11.03
N PRO A 530 -33.07 -21.48 -12.32
CA PRO A 530 -33.05 -22.74 -13.08
C PRO A 530 -31.65 -23.35 -13.20
N ALA A 531 -31.59 -24.67 -13.37
CA ALA A 531 -30.33 -25.42 -13.46
C ALA A 531 -29.35 -24.88 -14.54
N ASP A 532 -29.88 -24.44 -15.69
CA ASP A 532 -29.14 -23.86 -16.82
C ASP A 532 -28.70 -22.39 -16.61
N GLY A 533 -29.03 -21.78 -15.47
CA GLY A 533 -28.81 -20.35 -15.18
C GLY A 533 -29.97 -19.46 -15.63
N GLY A 534 -29.74 -18.14 -15.69
CA GLY A 534 -30.78 -17.17 -16.06
C GLY A 534 -30.33 -15.71 -16.01
N LEU A 535 -31.23 -14.82 -16.44
CA LEU A 535 -31.11 -13.37 -16.28
C LEU A 535 -32.40 -12.86 -15.63
N PHE A 536 -32.27 -12.02 -14.61
CA PHE A 536 -33.38 -11.45 -13.86
C PHE A 536 -33.16 -9.94 -13.67
N ASP A 537 -34.18 -9.14 -13.88
CA ASP A 537 -34.18 -7.70 -13.55
C ASP A 537 -34.43 -7.54 -12.04
N VAL A 538 -33.57 -6.81 -11.33
CA VAL A 538 -33.62 -6.64 -9.87
C VAL A 538 -34.74 -5.68 -9.45
N PHE A 539 -35.00 -4.67 -10.28
CA PHE A 539 -36.10 -3.73 -10.12
C PHE A 539 -37.10 -4.02 -11.24
N ASP A 540 -38.08 -4.88 -11.00
CA ASP A 540 -39.07 -5.28 -12.01
C ASP A 540 -39.87 -4.05 -12.50
N PRO A 541 -39.82 -3.70 -13.80
CA PRO A 541 -40.55 -2.55 -14.32
C PRO A 541 -42.08 -2.78 -14.38
N ASP A 542 -42.56 -4.02 -14.44
CA ASP A 542 -44.01 -4.33 -14.49
C ASP A 542 -44.62 -4.50 -13.08
N ALA A 543 -43.82 -4.53 -12.01
CA ALA A 543 -44.29 -4.73 -10.63
C ALA A 543 -45.13 -3.57 -10.05
N TYR A 544 -44.90 -2.32 -10.51
CA TYR A 544 -45.54 -1.13 -9.94
C TYR A 544 -45.95 -0.09 -10.99
N ASP A 545 -47.14 0.52 -10.81
CA ASP A 545 -47.64 1.67 -11.59
C ASP A 545 -46.78 2.95 -11.44
N THR A 546 -45.86 2.98 -10.46
CA THR A 546 -44.93 4.10 -10.18
C THR A 546 -43.50 3.75 -10.62
N PRO A 547 -42.69 4.75 -11.03
CA PRO A 547 -41.32 4.50 -11.47
C PRO A 547 -40.39 4.21 -10.28
N TRP A 548 -39.40 3.34 -10.46
CA TRP A 548 -38.32 3.14 -9.50
C TRP A 548 -37.42 4.39 -9.41
N VAL A 549 -37.25 4.93 -8.20
CA VAL A 549 -36.50 6.18 -7.93
C VAL A 549 -35.74 6.07 -6.60
N GLY A 550 -34.41 5.91 -6.64
CA GLY A 550 -33.61 5.84 -5.42
C GLY A 550 -32.12 5.51 -5.62
N GLU A 551 -31.36 5.57 -4.52
CA GLU A 551 -30.03 4.95 -4.38
C GLU A 551 -30.19 3.66 -3.56
N TYR A 552 -29.69 2.54 -4.06
CA TYR A 552 -29.89 1.22 -3.50
C TYR A 552 -28.58 0.44 -3.34
N LEU A 553 -28.49 -0.34 -2.27
CA LEU A 553 -27.52 -1.41 -2.11
C LEU A 553 -28.26 -2.73 -2.30
N VAL A 554 -27.89 -3.46 -3.34
CA VAL A 554 -28.49 -4.76 -3.71
C VAL A 554 -27.58 -5.87 -3.19
N ARG A 555 -28.15 -6.88 -2.52
CA ARG A 555 -27.47 -8.11 -2.12
C ARG A 555 -28.18 -9.31 -2.76
N LEU A 556 -27.38 -10.23 -3.32
CA LEU A 556 -27.78 -11.59 -3.66
C LEU A 556 -26.99 -12.56 -2.79
N ARG A 557 -27.69 -13.37 -1.99
CA ARG A 557 -27.13 -14.42 -1.14
C ARG A 557 -27.46 -15.80 -1.73
N GLY A 558 -26.46 -16.64 -1.92
CA GLY A 558 -26.62 -17.97 -2.49
C GLY A 558 -26.92 -19.08 -1.48
N PRO A 559 -27.18 -20.30 -1.97
CA PRO A 559 -27.54 -21.46 -1.14
C PRO A 559 -26.37 -22.01 -0.30
N ARG A 560 -25.13 -21.54 -0.52
CA ARG A 560 -23.89 -21.91 0.21
C ARG A 560 -23.29 -20.68 0.90
N ASN A 561 -24.17 -19.72 1.22
CA ASN A 561 -23.90 -18.42 1.86
C ASN A 561 -22.93 -17.49 1.10
N GLU A 562 -22.70 -17.70 -0.20
CA GLU A 562 -21.97 -16.72 -1.01
C GLU A 562 -22.75 -15.40 -1.13
N SER A 563 -22.06 -14.25 -0.96
CA SER A 563 -22.69 -12.93 -0.87
C SER A 563 -22.17 -12.02 -1.99
N PHE A 564 -23.05 -11.59 -2.90
CA PHE A 564 -22.71 -10.64 -3.96
C PHE A 564 -23.48 -9.34 -3.74
N ARG A 565 -22.76 -8.20 -3.71
CA ARG A 565 -23.34 -6.87 -3.51
C ARG A 565 -23.03 -5.91 -4.65
N HIS A 566 -23.95 -4.99 -4.91
CA HIS A 566 -23.82 -3.96 -5.93
C HIS A 566 -24.53 -2.66 -5.51
N GLU A 567 -23.94 -1.52 -5.90
CA GLU A 567 -24.38 -0.17 -5.54
C GLU A 567 -24.96 0.50 -6.79
N TYR A 568 -26.25 0.84 -6.78
CA TYR A 568 -26.98 1.27 -7.96
C TYR A 568 -27.89 2.47 -7.65
N ALA A 569 -27.96 3.45 -8.55
CA ALA A 569 -28.93 4.53 -8.47
C ALA A 569 -29.76 4.58 -9.76
N ILE A 570 -31.07 4.59 -9.63
CA ILE A 570 -32.02 4.50 -10.75
C ILE A 570 -33.06 5.62 -10.67
N VAL A 571 -33.41 6.16 -11.83
CA VAL A 571 -34.66 6.90 -12.06
C VAL A 571 -35.26 6.35 -13.35
N GLU A 572 -36.22 5.45 -13.22
CA GLU A 572 -36.81 4.70 -14.33
C GLU A 572 -37.34 5.64 -15.44
N ASP A 573 -37.04 5.32 -16.69
CA ASP A 573 -37.35 6.12 -17.89
C ASP A 573 -36.80 7.58 -17.89
N LEU A 574 -35.78 7.94 -17.09
CA LEU A 574 -35.28 9.33 -17.04
C LEU A 574 -34.49 9.74 -18.30
N HIS A 575 -35.16 10.41 -19.24
CA HIS A 575 -34.54 11.00 -20.41
C HIS A 575 -33.97 12.40 -20.11
N VAL A 576 -32.65 12.56 -20.25
CA VAL A 576 -31.93 13.83 -20.01
C VAL A 576 -31.43 14.43 -21.32
N GLU A 577 -31.82 15.68 -21.60
CA GLU A 577 -31.29 16.46 -22.73
C GLU A 577 -30.04 17.25 -22.29
N ALA A 578 -28.88 16.63 -22.48
CA ALA A 578 -27.56 17.21 -22.22
C ALA A 578 -27.09 18.14 -23.38
N PRO A 579 -26.14 19.07 -23.14
CA PRO A 579 -25.66 20.00 -24.17
C PRO A 579 -24.66 19.38 -25.17
N ASP A 580 -24.77 19.73 -26.46
CA ASP A 580 -23.88 19.29 -27.54
C ASP A 580 -22.43 19.83 -27.47
N ALA A 581 -22.14 20.76 -26.55
CA ALA A 581 -20.84 21.41 -26.42
C ALA A 581 -20.50 21.72 -24.96
N PRO A 582 -19.22 21.60 -24.57
CA PRO A 582 -18.83 21.78 -23.17
C PRO A 582 -18.88 23.25 -22.75
N ARG A 583 -19.23 23.51 -21.49
CA ARG A 583 -19.27 24.86 -20.94
C ARG A 583 -17.87 25.48 -20.92
N LEU A 584 -17.77 26.72 -21.38
CA LEU A 584 -16.50 27.44 -21.60
C LEU A 584 -16.37 28.62 -20.64
N ALA A 585 -15.21 28.80 -20.02
CA ALA A 585 -14.95 29.95 -19.16
C ALA A 585 -14.88 31.26 -19.96
N ARG A 586 -15.54 32.29 -19.43
CA ARG A 586 -15.61 33.67 -19.93
C ARG A 586 -15.33 34.61 -18.76
N THR A 587 -15.22 35.93 -19.02
CA THR A 587 -14.95 36.92 -17.95
C THR A 587 -15.98 36.87 -16.82
N ALA A 588 -17.26 36.64 -17.16
CA ALA A 588 -18.37 36.59 -16.21
C ALA A 588 -18.58 35.21 -15.54
N GLY A 589 -17.69 34.23 -15.76
CA GLY A 589 -17.87 32.84 -15.33
C GLY A 589 -18.06 31.88 -16.51
N LEU A 590 -18.66 30.72 -16.28
CA LEU A 590 -18.97 29.73 -17.32
C LEU A 590 -20.01 30.27 -18.33
N SER A 591 -20.03 29.69 -19.53
CA SER A 591 -21.18 29.84 -20.43
C SER A 591 -22.43 29.22 -19.77
N PRO A 592 -23.58 29.92 -19.79
CA PRO A 592 -24.82 29.37 -19.27
C PRO A 592 -25.32 28.22 -20.15
N VAL A 593 -26.10 27.33 -19.56
CA VAL A 593 -26.71 26.18 -20.24
C VAL A 593 -28.05 25.84 -19.59
N THR A 594 -28.95 25.21 -20.35
CA THR A 594 -30.19 24.62 -19.85
C THR A 594 -30.08 23.10 -20.02
N VAL A 595 -30.51 22.32 -19.03
CA VAL A 595 -30.69 20.86 -19.14
C VAL A 595 -32.17 20.56 -19.04
N SER A 596 -32.73 19.75 -19.94
CA SER A 596 -34.14 19.31 -19.89
C SER A 596 -34.26 17.88 -19.35
N PHE A 597 -35.40 17.59 -18.72
CA PHE A 597 -35.74 16.27 -18.17
C PHE A 597 -37.12 15.84 -18.66
N ARG A 598 -37.25 14.59 -19.07
CA ARG A 598 -38.52 13.95 -19.46
C ARG A 598 -38.56 12.54 -18.85
N GLY A 599 -39.65 12.18 -18.17
CA GLY A 599 -39.93 10.79 -17.82
C GLY A 599 -40.62 10.04 -18.98
N GLY A 600 -40.76 8.73 -18.84
CA GLY A 600 -41.50 7.86 -19.75
C GLY A 600 -43.00 7.83 -19.48
N ASP A 601 -43.61 6.65 -19.58
CA ASP A 601 -45.06 6.48 -19.42
C ASP A 601 -45.51 6.45 -17.95
N LYS A 602 -44.61 6.06 -17.02
CA LYS A 602 -44.85 6.10 -15.57
C LYS A 602 -44.83 7.53 -15.00
N PRO A 603 -45.62 7.84 -13.95
CA PRO A 603 -45.80 9.21 -13.45
C PRO A 603 -44.63 9.70 -12.57
N LEU A 604 -43.57 10.22 -13.22
CA LEU A 604 -42.43 10.86 -12.56
C LEU A 604 -42.65 12.36 -12.32
N ILE A 605 -42.33 12.84 -11.11
CA ILE A 605 -42.34 14.27 -10.75
C ILE A 605 -40.90 14.79 -10.74
N ILE A 606 -40.55 15.62 -11.73
CA ILE A 606 -39.23 16.27 -11.82
C ILE A 606 -39.35 17.66 -12.47
N ALA A 607 -38.39 18.54 -12.20
CA ALA A 607 -38.29 19.83 -12.90
C ALA A 607 -38.05 19.60 -14.40
N ARG A 608 -38.94 20.14 -15.27
CA ARG A 608 -38.87 19.93 -16.74
C ARG A 608 -37.56 20.41 -17.38
N SER A 609 -36.97 21.45 -16.82
CA SER A 609 -35.65 21.93 -17.20
C SER A 609 -35.07 22.80 -16.09
N VAL A 610 -33.74 22.91 -16.04
CA VAL A 610 -33.05 23.82 -15.12
C VAL A 610 -31.94 24.57 -15.88
N ASP A 611 -31.89 25.89 -15.66
CA ASP A 611 -30.85 26.77 -16.17
C ASP A 611 -29.69 26.82 -15.17
N LEU A 612 -28.45 26.65 -15.65
CA LEU A 612 -27.23 26.88 -14.90
C LEU A 612 -26.54 28.14 -15.40
N GLY A 613 -26.56 29.19 -14.57
CA GLY A 613 -25.94 30.47 -14.81
C GLY A 613 -24.40 30.46 -14.73
N PRO A 614 -23.74 31.61 -14.99
CA PRO A 614 -22.28 31.66 -15.10
C PRO A 614 -21.48 31.29 -13.85
N MET A 615 -22.07 31.39 -12.65
CA MET A 615 -21.41 31.05 -11.37
C MET A 615 -21.69 29.60 -10.92
N GLU A 616 -22.66 28.92 -11.54
CA GLU A 616 -23.13 27.61 -11.10
C GLU A 616 -22.36 26.50 -11.83
N LYS A 617 -21.42 25.83 -11.14
CA LYS A 617 -20.76 24.58 -11.60
C LYS A 617 -21.80 23.50 -11.88
N GLN A 618 -22.69 23.32 -10.91
CA GLN A 618 -23.70 22.28 -10.81
C GLN A 618 -24.98 22.84 -10.16
N VAL A 619 -26.09 22.12 -10.27
CA VAL A 619 -27.35 22.43 -9.58
C VAL A 619 -27.98 21.16 -9.02
N ARG A 620 -28.76 21.27 -7.94
CA ARG A 620 -29.54 20.15 -7.38
C ARG A 620 -30.96 20.18 -7.93
N VAL A 621 -31.48 19.01 -8.28
CA VAL A 621 -32.90 18.76 -8.56
C VAL A 621 -33.36 17.58 -7.71
N ILE A 622 -34.66 17.29 -7.67
CA ILE A 622 -35.19 16.10 -7.01
C ILE A 622 -36.11 15.41 -8.02
N ALA A 623 -35.97 14.10 -8.15
CA ALA A 623 -36.91 13.22 -8.81
C ALA A 623 -37.82 12.61 -7.72
N GLU A 624 -39.13 12.72 -7.85
CA GLU A 624 -40.12 12.29 -6.85
C GLU A 624 -41.18 11.39 -7.50
N THR A 625 -41.71 10.41 -6.77
CA THR A 625 -42.81 9.54 -7.22
C THR A 625 -44.16 9.99 -6.65
N GLY A 626 -45.26 9.43 -7.19
CA GLY A 626 -46.58 9.56 -6.58
C GLY A 626 -46.77 8.76 -5.28
N ALA A 627 -45.86 7.84 -4.95
CA ALA A 627 -45.90 7.03 -3.72
C ALA A 627 -45.18 7.72 -2.55
N GLY A 628 -44.14 8.52 -2.83
CA GLY A 628 -43.41 9.32 -1.84
C GLY A 628 -41.89 9.18 -1.91
N ASP A 629 -41.37 8.29 -2.76
CA ASP A 629 -39.94 8.11 -2.98
C ASP A 629 -39.35 9.37 -3.62
N ALA A 630 -38.13 9.75 -3.19
CA ALA A 630 -37.48 10.98 -3.62
C ALA A 630 -35.96 10.82 -3.70
N LEU A 631 -35.40 11.00 -4.90
CA LEU A 631 -33.96 11.00 -5.15
C LEU A 631 -33.44 12.42 -5.43
N PRO A 632 -32.62 13.00 -4.53
CA PRO A 632 -31.89 14.23 -4.81
C PRO A 632 -30.79 13.98 -5.85
N LEU A 633 -30.91 14.63 -7.01
CA LEU A 633 -30.01 14.52 -8.14
C LEU A 633 -29.12 15.76 -8.25
N ILE A 634 -27.91 15.56 -8.79
CA ILE A 634 -26.91 16.59 -9.02
C ILE A 634 -26.57 16.65 -10.50
N VAL A 635 -26.83 17.80 -11.09
CA VAL A 635 -26.65 18.08 -12.51
C VAL A 635 -25.37 18.89 -12.67
N GLU A 636 -24.29 18.26 -13.14
CA GLU A 636 -23.01 18.93 -13.48
C GLU A 636 -22.76 18.78 -15.00
N PRO A 637 -23.27 19.71 -15.84
CA PRO A 637 -23.05 19.64 -17.28
C PRO A 637 -21.56 19.80 -17.62
N PRO A 638 -21.03 19.04 -18.59
CA PRO A 638 -19.61 19.03 -18.92
C PRO A 638 -19.02 20.43 -19.16
N ARG A 639 -17.80 20.67 -18.65
CA ARG A 639 -17.04 21.91 -18.87
C ARG A 639 -15.61 21.61 -19.30
N LEU A 640 -15.06 22.52 -20.12
CA LEU A 640 -13.66 22.48 -20.51
C LEU A 640 -12.77 22.73 -19.29
N ARG A 641 -12.01 21.71 -18.87
CA ARG A 641 -10.89 21.83 -17.91
C ARG A 641 -9.56 21.76 -18.68
N TYR A 642 -8.56 22.54 -18.29
CA TYR A 642 -7.22 22.56 -18.88
C TYR A 642 -6.12 22.46 -17.81
N GLN A 643 -4.91 22.08 -18.23
CA GLN A 643 -3.73 21.99 -17.38
C GLN A 643 -2.58 22.66 -18.11
N LEU A 644 -2.28 23.90 -17.71
CA LEU A 644 -1.13 24.68 -18.16
C LEU A 644 -0.08 24.62 -17.03
N PRO A 645 1.04 23.88 -17.20
CA PRO A 645 2.06 23.76 -16.17
C PRO A 645 2.82 25.10 -16.00
N LEU A 646 3.06 25.48 -14.75
CA LEU A 646 3.74 26.72 -14.37
C LEU A 646 4.98 26.41 -13.50
N VAL A 647 6.00 27.25 -13.60
CA VAL A 647 7.24 27.08 -12.83
C VAL A 647 6.96 27.35 -11.34
N GLY A 648 7.08 26.31 -10.51
CA GLY A 648 6.78 26.40 -9.08
C GLY A 648 5.31 26.17 -8.71
N GLU A 649 4.47 25.72 -9.64
CA GLU A 649 3.16 25.11 -9.31
C GLU A 649 3.17 23.65 -9.78
N ASP A 650 2.50 22.76 -9.05
CA ASP A 650 2.23 21.42 -9.56
C ASP A 650 1.26 21.47 -10.75
N PRO A 651 1.29 20.50 -11.69
CA PRO A 651 0.40 20.52 -12.85
C PRO A 651 -1.08 20.34 -12.45
N MET A 652 -1.81 21.44 -12.29
CA MET A 652 -3.19 21.45 -11.78
C MET A 652 -4.23 21.62 -12.89
N TRP A 653 -5.42 21.02 -12.69
CA TRP A 653 -6.58 21.29 -13.54
C TRP A 653 -7.17 22.65 -13.18
N ARG A 654 -7.50 23.44 -14.20
CA ARG A 654 -8.11 24.77 -14.10
C ARG A 654 -9.27 24.87 -15.08
N THR A 655 -10.28 25.66 -14.73
CA THR A 655 -11.44 26.01 -15.56
C THR A 655 -11.30 27.44 -16.10
N GLU A 656 -10.91 28.39 -15.24
CA GLU A 656 -10.75 29.80 -15.58
C GLU A 656 -9.35 30.17 -16.07
N ALA A 657 -9.27 31.25 -16.85
CA ALA A 657 -8.02 31.73 -17.44
C ALA A 657 -7.09 32.43 -16.43
N VAL A 658 -5.79 32.17 -16.48
CA VAL A 658 -4.79 32.80 -15.62
C VAL A 658 -4.18 34.08 -16.21
N VAL A 659 -3.61 34.94 -15.36
CA VAL A 659 -2.75 36.07 -15.73
C VAL A 659 -1.35 35.80 -15.17
N ILE A 660 -0.36 35.69 -16.06
CA ILE A 660 1.00 35.21 -15.74
C ILE A 660 2.06 35.92 -16.57
N ALA A 661 3.34 35.81 -16.19
CA ALA A 661 4.45 36.17 -17.07
C ALA A 661 4.73 35.05 -18.09
N ALA A 662 5.25 35.40 -19.27
CA ALA A 662 5.57 34.40 -20.31
C ALA A 662 6.65 33.39 -19.85
N GLY A 663 7.57 33.82 -18.98
CA GLY A 663 8.58 32.96 -18.35
C GLY A 663 8.07 32.10 -17.19
N SER A 664 6.83 32.30 -16.73
CA SER A 664 6.21 31.46 -15.69
C SER A 664 5.66 30.14 -16.23
N VAL A 665 5.56 29.98 -17.56
CA VAL A 665 5.10 28.73 -18.18
C VAL A 665 6.24 27.71 -18.20
N ASP A 666 6.05 26.56 -17.56
CA ASP A 666 6.99 25.46 -17.72
C ASP A 666 6.88 24.88 -19.13
N THR A 667 8.02 24.80 -19.82
CA THR A 667 8.13 24.23 -21.18
C THR A 667 8.81 22.87 -21.21
N SER A 668 9.24 22.32 -20.08
CA SER A 668 9.79 20.97 -19.98
C SER A 668 8.69 19.90 -20.07
N THR A 669 7.47 20.19 -19.59
CA THR A 669 6.36 19.22 -19.51
C THR A 669 5.34 19.35 -20.67
N ARG A 670 4.05 19.09 -20.39
CA ARG A 670 2.97 18.96 -21.39
C ARG A 670 1.72 19.72 -20.97
N PHE A 671 1.19 20.52 -21.89
CA PHE A 671 -0.16 21.07 -21.77
C PHE A 671 -1.20 19.98 -22.01
N ARG A 672 -2.30 19.98 -21.25
CA ARG A 672 -3.43 19.06 -21.41
C ARG A 672 -4.78 19.77 -21.38
N ILE A 673 -5.80 19.17 -22.00
CA ILE A 673 -7.21 19.52 -21.81
C ILE A 673 -8.05 18.26 -21.57
N ARG A 674 -9.13 18.44 -20.82
CA ARG A 674 -10.29 17.53 -20.76
C ARG A 674 -11.51 18.37 -21.13
N PRO A 675 -12.02 18.25 -22.37
CA PRO A 675 -13.19 19.02 -22.80
C PRO A 675 -14.47 18.58 -22.08
N GLY A 676 -14.56 17.31 -21.66
CA GLY A 676 -15.75 16.72 -21.03
C GLY A 676 -16.82 16.25 -22.03
N LEU A 677 -16.74 16.68 -23.29
CA LEU A 677 -17.52 16.21 -24.43
C LEU A 677 -16.58 16.09 -25.66
N PRO A 678 -16.95 15.35 -26.72
CA PRO A 678 -16.15 15.25 -27.94
C PRO A 678 -15.82 16.63 -28.56
N VAL A 679 -14.58 16.80 -29.01
CA VAL A 679 -14.12 18.01 -29.73
C VAL A 679 -13.21 17.64 -30.90
N GLU A 680 -13.34 18.35 -32.00
CA GLU A 680 -12.53 18.16 -33.19
C GLU A 680 -11.33 19.11 -33.26
N SER A 681 -10.21 18.59 -33.77
CA SER A 681 -9.03 19.37 -34.17
C SER A 681 -8.43 20.36 -33.14
N PRO A 682 -8.36 20.06 -31.82
CA PRO A 682 -7.93 21.03 -30.80
C PRO A 682 -6.48 21.49 -30.93
N ARG A 683 -6.24 22.78 -30.67
CA ARG A 683 -4.96 23.49 -30.92
C ARG A 683 -4.68 24.50 -29.81
N LEU A 684 -3.45 24.51 -29.29
CA LEU A 684 -2.94 25.60 -28.47
C LEU A 684 -2.30 26.65 -29.39
N VAL A 685 -2.80 27.89 -29.34
CA VAL A 685 -2.30 29.05 -30.09
C VAL A 685 -1.72 30.06 -29.11
N VAL A 686 -0.45 30.41 -29.32
CA VAL A 686 0.23 31.50 -28.61
C VAL A 686 0.21 32.73 -29.51
N ARG A 687 -0.36 33.83 -29.00
CA ARG A 687 -0.49 35.12 -29.70
C ARG A 687 0.35 36.19 -29.03
N ASP A 688 0.83 37.15 -29.81
CA ASP A 688 1.45 38.37 -29.30
C ASP A 688 0.42 39.42 -28.84
N HIS A 689 0.90 40.56 -28.35
CA HIS A 689 0.07 41.70 -27.94
C HIS A 689 -0.75 42.37 -29.06
N HIS A 690 -0.51 42.04 -30.35
CA HIS A 690 -1.34 42.45 -31.48
C HIS A 690 -2.38 41.37 -31.85
N GLY A 691 -2.38 40.21 -31.20
CA GLY A 691 -3.22 39.06 -31.52
C GLY A 691 -2.69 38.20 -32.67
N ALA A 692 -1.49 38.47 -33.18
CA ALA A 692 -0.89 37.67 -34.25
C ALA A 692 -0.38 36.33 -33.68
N PRO A 693 -0.65 35.18 -34.35
CA PRO A 693 -0.22 33.88 -33.86
C PRO A 693 1.30 33.71 -34.04
N VAL A 694 2.03 33.64 -32.92
CA VAL A 694 3.48 33.40 -32.87
C VAL A 694 3.78 31.90 -33.02
N ARG A 695 2.93 31.05 -32.43
CA ARG A 695 3.08 29.60 -32.48
C ARG A 695 1.72 28.91 -32.37
N THR A 696 1.55 27.80 -33.09
CA THR A 696 0.38 26.92 -33.00
C THR A 696 0.84 25.48 -32.84
N LEU A 697 0.34 24.80 -31.81
CA LEU A 697 0.58 23.40 -31.53
C LEU A 697 -0.75 22.65 -31.64
N ARG A 698 -0.83 21.61 -32.48
CA ARG A 698 -1.99 20.71 -32.51
C ARG A 698 -1.86 19.72 -31.36
N LEU A 699 -2.96 19.45 -30.65
CA LEU A 699 -2.98 18.41 -29.62
C LEU A 699 -3.26 17.05 -30.26
N GLY A 700 -2.75 15.99 -29.63
CA GLY A 700 -3.19 14.61 -29.87
C GLY A 700 -3.92 14.07 -28.66
N THR A 701 -4.83 13.12 -28.86
CA THR A 701 -5.48 12.41 -27.74
C THR A 701 -4.50 11.45 -27.05
N VAL A 702 -4.72 11.18 -25.76
CA VAL A 702 -3.85 10.37 -24.90
C VAL A 702 -4.55 9.08 -24.44
N ASP A 703 -5.85 9.18 -24.22
CA ASP A 703 -6.74 8.22 -23.56
C ASP A 703 -8.22 8.53 -23.91
N GLU A 704 -8.44 9.02 -25.14
CA GLU A 704 -9.70 9.54 -25.72
C GLU A 704 -10.29 10.78 -25.02
N VAL A 705 -10.34 10.78 -23.68
CA VAL A 705 -10.87 11.86 -22.82
C VAL A 705 -9.90 13.04 -22.67
N THR A 706 -8.59 12.78 -22.60
CA THR A 706 -7.54 13.77 -22.36
C THR A 706 -6.74 14.02 -23.63
N TRP A 707 -6.69 15.27 -24.07
CA TRP A 707 -5.82 15.70 -25.17
C TRP A 707 -4.55 16.36 -24.62
N SER A 708 -3.40 16.20 -25.27
CA SER A 708 -2.15 16.83 -24.81
C SER A 708 -1.16 17.18 -25.93
N ILE A 709 -0.20 18.05 -25.59
CA ILE A 709 0.99 18.33 -26.41
C ILE A 709 2.19 18.71 -25.53
N SER A 710 3.41 18.44 -25.98
CA SER A 710 4.64 18.94 -25.34
C SER A 710 4.78 20.45 -25.54
N LEU A 711 5.23 21.15 -24.49
CA LEU A 711 5.47 22.59 -24.52
C LEU A 711 6.90 22.98 -24.89
N THR A 712 7.82 22.02 -25.02
CA THR A 712 9.21 22.26 -25.39
C THR A 712 9.37 23.08 -26.68
N PRO A 713 8.53 22.91 -27.73
CA PRO A 713 8.55 23.75 -28.92
C PRO A 713 8.10 25.21 -28.73
N LEU A 714 7.71 25.62 -27.51
CA LEU A 714 7.39 27.02 -27.16
C LEU A 714 8.55 27.76 -26.51
N ALA A 715 9.57 27.09 -25.97
CA ALA A 715 10.58 27.70 -25.09
C ALA A 715 11.21 28.97 -25.71
N GLY A 716 11.75 28.86 -26.93
CA GLY A 716 12.33 29.99 -27.66
C GLY A 716 11.33 31.03 -28.20
N SER A 717 10.03 30.76 -28.16
CA SER A 717 8.98 31.73 -28.52
C SER A 717 8.51 32.52 -27.30
N LEU A 718 8.40 31.88 -26.12
CA LEU A 718 7.96 32.52 -24.88
C LEU A 718 9.03 33.46 -24.30
N THR A 719 10.32 33.15 -24.43
CA THR A 719 11.40 34.06 -24.01
C THR A 719 11.46 35.38 -24.78
N LEU A 720 10.80 35.47 -25.94
CA LEU A 720 10.69 36.68 -26.76
C LEU A 720 9.39 37.47 -26.50
N LEU A 721 8.42 36.89 -25.78
CA LEU A 721 7.11 37.48 -25.54
C LEU A 721 7.06 38.23 -24.21
N ARG A 722 6.83 39.55 -24.26
CA ARG A 722 6.53 40.36 -23.07
C ARG A 722 5.04 40.44 -22.76
N GLU A 723 4.19 40.44 -23.79
CA GLU A 723 2.74 40.51 -23.67
C GLU A 723 2.07 39.71 -24.79
N GLY A 724 0.90 39.11 -24.49
CA GLY A 724 0.20 38.22 -25.43
C GLY A 724 -0.88 37.36 -24.77
N SER A 725 -1.24 36.25 -25.41
CA SER A 725 -2.19 35.27 -24.86
C SER A 725 -1.87 33.83 -25.26
N CYS A 726 -2.32 32.88 -24.43
CA CYS A 726 -2.44 31.47 -24.80
C CYS A 726 -3.92 31.13 -24.95
N GLU A 727 -4.31 30.60 -26.10
CA GLU A 727 -5.70 30.37 -26.50
C GLU A 727 -5.88 28.95 -27.05
N LEU A 728 -7.00 28.31 -26.74
CA LEU A 728 -7.38 27.00 -27.25
C LEU A 728 -8.42 27.16 -28.36
N GLU A 729 -8.09 26.66 -29.55
CA GLU A 729 -8.98 26.63 -30.71
C GLU A 729 -9.40 25.19 -31.02
N PHE A 730 -10.70 24.94 -31.16
CA PHE A 730 -11.28 23.62 -31.46
C PHE A 730 -12.64 23.75 -32.14
N ILE A 731 -13.23 22.64 -32.56
CA ILE A 731 -14.60 22.58 -33.08
C ILE A 731 -15.46 21.70 -32.16
N ALA A 732 -16.68 22.17 -31.86
CA ALA A 732 -17.77 21.47 -31.15
C ALA A 732 -19.10 22.03 -31.69
N ASP A 733 -20.25 21.36 -31.50
CA ASP A 733 -21.57 21.77 -32.03
C ASP A 733 -21.60 22.21 -33.53
N GLY A 734 -20.67 21.69 -34.35
CA GLY A 734 -20.46 22.11 -35.75
C GLY A 734 -19.88 23.53 -35.93
N ARG A 735 -19.38 24.16 -34.86
CA ARG A 735 -18.87 25.54 -34.80
C ARG A 735 -17.43 25.58 -34.29
N SER A 736 -16.68 26.60 -34.72
CA SER A 736 -15.32 26.84 -34.22
C SER A 736 -15.36 27.71 -32.96
N HIS A 737 -14.72 27.23 -31.90
CA HIS A 737 -14.55 27.94 -30.63
C HIS A 737 -13.10 28.41 -30.45
N SER A 738 -12.92 29.52 -29.74
CA SER A 738 -11.61 29.97 -29.25
C SER A 738 -11.75 30.44 -27.80
N VAL A 739 -10.95 29.87 -26.90
CA VAL A 739 -11.03 30.10 -25.45
C VAL A 739 -9.66 30.55 -24.95
N ARG A 740 -9.59 31.72 -24.32
CA ARG A 740 -8.34 32.18 -23.71
C ARG A 740 -8.08 31.43 -22.41
N LEU A 741 -6.89 30.84 -22.29
CA LEU A 741 -6.43 30.09 -21.14
C LEU A 741 -5.41 30.89 -20.30
N ALA A 742 -4.57 31.70 -20.94
CA ALA A 742 -3.65 32.60 -20.26
C ALA A 742 -3.61 33.99 -20.91
N THR A 743 -3.45 35.03 -20.10
CA THR A 743 -3.02 36.35 -20.55
C THR A 743 -1.57 36.55 -20.10
N LEU A 744 -0.68 36.78 -21.06
CA LEU A 744 0.75 36.97 -20.79
C LEU A 744 1.04 38.45 -20.55
N ARG A 745 1.74 38.75 -19.46
CA ARG A 745 2.13 40.11 -19.03
C ARG A 745 3.65 40.18 -18.74
N PRO A 746 4.22 41.40 -18.56
CA PRO A 746 5.55 41.53 -18.00
C PRO A 746 5.61 40.92 -16.60
N SER A 747 6.78 40.41 -16.20
CA SER A 747 7.00 39.98 -14.80
C SER A 747 6.90 41.19 -13.86
N VAL A 748 6.43 40.94 -12.64
CA VAL A 748 6.26 41.93 -11.58
C VAL A 748 6.94 41.38 -10.34
N GLU A 749 7.85 42.16 -9.76
CA GLU A 749 8.43 41.87 -8.45
C GLU A 749 7.41 42.27 -7.37
N PHE A 750 7.18 41.36 -6.42
CA PHE A 750 6.27 41.57 -5.29
C PHE A 750 7.07 41.61 -3.99
N THR A 751 6.74 42.57 -3.13
CA THR A 751 7.16 42.61 -1.72
C THR A 751 5.98 42.32 -0.82
N ALA A 752 6.25 41.74 0.35
CA ALA A 752 5.23 41.46 1.35
C ALA A 752 5.75 41.80 2.75
N GLU A 753 4.88 42.37 3.58
CA GLU A 753 5.16 42.86 4.93
C GLU A 753 4.06 42.38 5.88
N LEU A 754 4.43 41.95 7.09
CA LEU A 754 3.51 41.50 8.13
C LEU A 754 3.57 42.47 9.31
N VAL A 755 2.42 43.06 9.67
CA VAL A 755 2.28 43.97 10.82
C VAL A 755 0.99 43.62 11.56
N ASP A 756 1.06 43.41 12.88
CA ASP A 756 -0.09 43.11 13.75
C ASP A 756 -0.99 41.95 13.24
N GLY A 757 -0.38 40.93 12.61
CA GLY A 757 -1.07 39.79 12.00
C GLY A 757 -1.68 40.06 10.61
N LEU A 758 -1.61 41.28 10.09
CA LEU A 758 -2.07 41.66 8.76
C LEU A 758 -0.93 41.55 7.74
N LEU A 759 -1.02 40.59 6.82
CA LEU A 759 -0.10 40.41 5.71
C LEU A 759 -0.50 41.33 4.55
N THR A 760 0.40 42.21 4.13
CA THR A 760 0.22 43.17 3.03
C THR A 760 1.18 42.89 1.89
N VAL A 761 0.66 42.76 0.67
CA VAL A 761 1.41 42.49 -0.57
C VAL A 761 1.37 43.72 -1.49
N THR A 762 2.54 44.11 -2.02
CA THR A 762 2.72 45.26 -2.91
C THR A 762 3.56 44.86 -4.14
N PRO A 763 3.16 45.20 -5.37
CA PRO A 763 1.87 45.76 -5.75
C PRO A 763 0.72 44.74 -5.63
N ALA A 764 -0.53 45.20 -5.68
CA ALA A 764 -1.69 44.32 -5.78
C ALA A 764 -1.59 43.36 -7.00
N PRO A 765 -1.76 42.03 -6.83
CA PRO A 765 -1.68 41.10 -7.95
C PRO A 765 -2.78 41.31 -8.99
N GLN A 766 -2.41 41.30 -10.28
CA GLN A 766 -3.35 41.51 -11.38
C GLN A 766 -4.01 40.20 -11.81
N VAL A 767 -5.29 40.02 -11.45
CA VAL A 767 -6.13 38.89 -11.89
C VAL A 767 -7.25 39.35 -12.83
N GLY A 768 -8.00 38.38 -13.39
CA GLY A 768 -9.22 38.67 -14.15
C GLY A 768 -10.28 39.34 -13.27
N ALA A 769 -11.07 40.26 -13.85
CA ALA A 769 -12.09 41.01 -13.11
C ALA A 769 -13.09 40.08 -12.38
N GLY A 770 -13.25 40.26 -11.08
CA GLY A 770 -14.14 39.44 -10.24
C GLY A 770 -13.61 38.03 -9.92
N ARG A 771 -12.30 37.79 -10.02
CA ARG A 771 -11.63 36.55 -9.56
C ARG A 771 -10.88 36.77 -8.25
N PRO A 772 -10.80 35.77 -7.37
CA PRO A 772 -9.99 35.84 -6.14
C PRO A 772 -8.49 35.78 -6.46
N VAL A 773 -7.70 36.50 -5.64
CA VAL A 773 -6.24 36.32 -5.55
C VAL A 773 -5.97 35.37 -4.39
N GLY A 774 -5.32 34.24 -4.67
CA GLY A 774 -4.92 33.28 -3.65
C GLY A 774 -3.48 33.49 -3.18
N GLY A 775 -3.21 33.08 -1.95
CA GLY A 775 -1.86 32.88 -1.42
C GLY A 775 -1.74 31.50 -0.77
N TRP A 776 -0.63 30.82 -1.01
CA TRP A 776 -0.19 29.69 -0.19
C TRP A 776 0.90 30.21 0.76
N ILE A 777 0.75 29.93 2.05
CA ILE A 777 1.69 30.38 3.10
C ILE A 777 2.28 29.16 3.81
N TRP A 778 3.60 29.01 3.75
CA TRP A 778 4.36 28.01 4.52
C TRP A 778 5.06 28.68 5.69
N GLN A 779 5.10 28.01 6.84
CA GLN A 779 6.01 28.33 7.95
C GLN A 779 7.41 27.82 7.60
N THR A 780 8.44 28.67 7.53
CA THR A 780 9.80 28.16 7.23
C THR A 780 10.46 27.47 8.42
N THR A 781 9.90 27.65 9.62
CA THR A 781 10.31 27.05 10.89
C THR A 781 9.73 25.65 11.11
N ALA A 782 8.64 25.29 10.42
CA ALA A 782 8.02 23.96 10.50
C ALA A 782 7.66 23.45 9.09
N PRO A 783 8.66 23.20 8.22
CA PRO A 783 8.44 22.95 6.79
C PRO A 783 7.79 21.58 6.48
N TRP A 784 7.52 20.75 7.48
CA TRP A 784 6.68 19.55 7.37
C TRP A 784 5.18 19.88 7.35
N GLN A 785 4.77 21.09 7.76
CA GLN A 785 3.39 21.56 7.65
C GLN A 785 3.06 21.95 6.20
N SER A 786 1.88 21.53 5.74
CA SER A 786 1.36 21.92 4.43
C SER A 786 0.92 23.38 4.43
N ALA A 787 1.05 24.04 3.27
CA ALA A 787 0.77 25.47 3.18
C ALA A 787 -0.69 25.81 3.49
N THR A 788 -0.89 26.85 4.30
CA THR A 788 -2.21 27.43 4.53
C THR A 788 -2.64 28.22 3.28
N SER A 789 -3.78 27.84 2.70
CA SER A 789 -4.41 28.57 1.59
C SER A 789 -5.20 29.75 2.13
N VAL A 790 -4.89 30.97 1.66
CA VAL A 790 -5.61 32.20 2.01
C VAL A 790 -6.10 32.93 0.75
N THR A 791 -7.13 33.76 0.89
CA THR A 791 -7.59 34.68 -0.17
C THR A 791 -7.30 36.12 0.24
N PHE A 792 -6.70 36.90 -0.66
CA PHE A 792 -6.40 38.32 -0.40
C PHE A 792 -7.56 39.23 -0.80
N ASP A 793 -7.89 40.17 0.08
CA ASP A 793 -8.71 41.33 -0.24
C ASP A 793 -7.90 42.38 -1.00
N ILE A 794 -8.53 43.04 -1.99
CA ILE A 794 -8.01 44.22 -2.67
C ILE A 794 -8.98 45.37 -2.40
N PRO A 795 -8.72 46.25 -1.42
CA PRO A 795 -9.69 47.25 -0.98
C PRO A 795 -9.99 48.28 -2.08
N GLU A 796 -11.28 48.64 -2.25
CA GLU A 796 -11.69 49.69 -3.19
C GLU A 796 -10.93 51.01 -2.92
N GLY A 797 -10.43 51.63 -3.99
CA GLY A 797 -9.59 52.83 -3.91
C GLY A 797 -8.12 52.60 -3.50
N LYS A 798 -7.74 51.39 -3.05
CA LYS A 798 -6.35 50.98 -2.75
C LYS A 798 -5.84 49.88 -3.69
N ALA A 799 -6.14 49.96 -4.99
CA ALA A 799 -5.70 49.01 -6.02
C ALA A 799 -4.17 48.93 -6.28
N ALA A 800 -3.36 49.42 -5.33
CA ALA A 800 -1.90 49.28 -5.29
C ALA A 800 -1.42 48.21 -4.29
N THR A 801 -2.27 47.74 -3.37
CA THR A 801 -1.91 46.75 -2.33
C THR A 801 -3.01 45.70 -2.16
N ALA A 802 -2.63 44.46 -1.87
CA ALA A 802 -3.55 43.39 -1.45
C ALA A 802 -3.26 43.01 0.02
N THR A 803 -4.29 42.62 0.78
CA THR A 803 -4.20 42.41 2.24
C THR A 803 -4.95 41.18 2.69
N VAL A 804 -4.43 40.46 3.70
CA VAL A 804 -5.13 39.35 4.35
C VAL A 804 -4.74 39.25 5.83
N GLN A 805 -5.70 38.96 6.70
CA GLN A 805 -5.41 38.64 8.10
C GLN A 805 -4.88 37.21 8.18
N LEU A 806 -3.75 37.00 8.86
CA LEU A 806 -3.24 35.66 9.09
C LEU A 806 -4.12 34.88 10.09
N PRO A 807 -4.41 33.58 9.82
CA PRO A 807 -4.88 32.62 10.82
C PRO A 807 -3.95 32.53 12.04
N GLU A 808 -4.51 32.17 13.19
CA GLU A 808 -3.82 32.22 14.50
C GLU A 808 -2.55 31.35 14.54
N ASN A 809 -2.54 30.20 13.87
CA ASN A 809 -1.38 29.31 13.76
C ASN A 809 -0.20 29.89 12.94
N LEU A 810 -0.39 30.99 12.21
CA LEU A 810 0.66 31.70 11.49
C LEU A 810 1.15 32.97 12.20
N VAL A 811 0.54 33.34 13.33
CA VAL A 811 0.99 34.46 14.17
C VAL A 811 2.12 33.97 15.09
N ASP A 812 3.19 34.77 15.22
CA ASP A 812 4.42 34.43 15.96
C ASP A 812 5.07 33.08 15.58
N ALA A 813 4.78 32.57 14.38
CA ALA A 813 5.26 31.28 13.86
C ALA A 813 6.68 31.33 13.24
N GLY A 814 7.36 32.48 13.32
CA GLY A 814 8.63 32.72 12.64
C GLY A 814 8.46 33.07 11.15
N PRO A 815 9.57 33.19 10.40
CA PRO A 815 9.51 33.63 9.01
C PRO A 815 8.62 32.76 8.12
N LEU A 816 7.95 33.39 7.17
CA LEU A 816 6.95 32.78 6.30
C LEU A 816 7.40 32.84 4.83
N ALA A 817 7.00 31.86 4.02
CA ALA A 817 7.09 31.93 2.57
C ALA A 817 5.69 32.06 1.97
N VAL A 818 5.48 33.05 1.10
CA VAL A 818 4.17 33.39 0.54
C VAL A 818 4.21 33.30 -0.98
N GLN A 819 3.50 32.33 -1.57
CA GLN A 819 3.37 32.21 -3.03
C GLN A 819 1.97 32.63 -3.49
N LEU A 820 1.91 33.58 -4.42
CA LEU A 820 0.68 34.14 -4.96
C LEU A 820 0.19 33.31 -6.14
N PHE A 821 -1.11 33.01 -6.21
CA PHE A 821 -1.71 32.26 -7.31
C PHE A 821 -2.99 32.89 -7.87
N ASN A 822 -3.26 32.61 -9.14
CA ASN A 822 -4.55 32.93 -9.77
C ASN A 822 -5.61 31.96 -9.26
N GLY A 823 -6.60 32.44 -8.51
CA GLY A 823 -7.72 31.61 -8.06
C GLY A 823 -8.67 31.19 -9.17
N ASP A 824 -9.40 30.09 -8.96
CA ASP A 824 -10.40 29.55 -9.88
C ASP A 824 -11.71 29.30 -9.12
N ARG A 825 -12.84 29.79 -9.65
CA ARG A 825 -14.16 29.68 -9.00
C ARG A 825 -14.84 28.32 -9.19
N PHE A 826 -14.27 27.44 -10.03
CA PHE A 826 -14.88 26.15 -10.39
C PHE A 826 -13.92 24.97 -10.20
N THR A 827 -12.76 25.15 -9.57
CA THR A 827 -11.80 24.08 -9.27
C THR A 827 -10.92 24.47 -8.08
N SER A 828 -10.89 23.66 -7.03
CA SER A 828 -10.00 23.86 -5.88
C SER A 828 -8.52 23.75 -6.28
N LEU A 829 -7.66 24.58 -5.67
CA LEU A 829 -6.26 24.71 -6.07
C LEU A 829 -5.33 24.36 -4.89
N TYR A 830 -4.64 23.22 -5.03
CA TYR A 830 -3.69 22.67 -4.06
C TYR A 830 -2.38 23.47 -4.01
N ALA A 831 -1.79 23.59 -2.82
CA ALA A 831 -0.43 24.11 -2.68
C ALA A 831 0.61 23.06 -3.13
N PRO A 832 1.70 23.47 -3.81
CA PRO A 832 2.82 22.58 -4.09
C PRO A 832 3.46 22.08 -2.78
N ALA A 833 4.24 20.99 -2.86
CA ALA A 833 4.90 20.39 -1.70
C ALA A 833 5.65 21.45 -0.85
N THR A 834 6.58 22.14 -1.50
CA THR A 834 7.42 23.23 -0.99
C THR A 834 7.11 24.56 -1.69
N PRO A 835 7.56 25.71 -1.16
CA PRO A 835 7.48 27.00 -1.86
C PRO A 835 8.24 26.96 -3.19
N GLY A 836 7.62 27.44 -4.27
CA GLY A 836 8.26 27.58 -5.57
C GLY A 836 9.20 28.80 -5.68
N PRO A 837 10.00 28.92 -6.76
CA PRO A 837 11.00 30.00 -6.92
C PRO A 837 10.46 31.43 -6.98
N ALA A 838 9.14 31.60 -7.01
CA ALA A 838 8.43 32.90 -6.98
C ALA A 838 7.84 33.23 -5.60
N ALA A 839 8.07 32.40 -4.57
CA ALA A 839 7.58 32.64 -3.22
C ALA A 839 8.35 33.80 -2.54
N ILE A 840 7.59 34.72 -1.94
CA ILE A 840 8.10 35.88 -1.21
C ILE A 840 8.44 35.43 0.22
N ARG A 841 9.70 35.53 0.64
CA ARG A 841 10.06 35.36 2.06
C ARG A 841 9.65 36.61 2.85
N VAL A 842 8.90 36.42 3.93
CA VAL A 842 8.39 37.47 4.82
C VAL A 842 9.02 37.28 6.20
N ALA A 843 9.66 38.33 6.71
CA ALA A 843 10.23 38.31 8.05
C ALA A 843 9.12 38.43 9.09
N ALA A 844 9.10 37.50 10.05
CA ALA A 844 8.17 37.47 11.17
C ALA A 844 8.88 36.83 12.39
N PRO A 845 8.53 37.23 13.63
CA PRO A 845 9.18 36.72 14.84
C PRO A 845 8.67 35.33 15.24
N GLY A 846 9.46 34.62 16.07
CA GLY A 846 9.05 33.39 16.74
C GLY A 846 9.28 32.11 15.93
N TYR A 847 8.47 31.09 16.23
CA TYR A 847 8.54 29.72 15.67
C TYR A 847 7.20 29.00 15.90
N ALA A 848 6.87 28.05 15.03
CA ALA A 848 5.59 27.35 15.09
C ALA A 848 5.47 26.43 16.33
N ARG A 849 4.25 26.27 16.85
CA ARG A 849 3.98 25.52 18.11
C ARG A 849 2.89 24.46 17.96
N PRO A 850 3.05 23.48 17.05
CA PRO A 850 1.98 22.53 16.68
C PRO A 850 1.50 21.65 17.83
N ASP A 851 2.37 21.30 18.77
CA ASP A 851 2.13 20.36 19.88
C ASP A 851 2.29 21.02 21.26
N GLY A 852 2.12 22.35 21.34
CA GLY A 852 2.06 23.10 22.60
C GLY A 852 3.34 23.11 23.45
N GLY A 853 4.49 22.69 22.89
CA GLY A 853 5.76 22.56 23.60
C GLY A 853 6.41 21.17 23.54
N GLY A 854 5.86 20.24 22.77
CA GLY A 854 6.41 18.90 22.55
C GLY A 854 7.58 18.84 21.53
N PRO A 855 7.93 17.64 21.04
CA PRO A 855 9.01 17.40 20.07
C PRO A 855 8.97 18.31 18.85
N TRP A 856 7.79 18.54 18.26
CA TRP A 856 7.64 19.33 17.04
C TRP A 856 7.82 20.83 17.29
N THR A 857 7.37 21.32 18.45
CA THR A 857 7.68 22.69 18.89
C THR A 857 9.19 22.87 19.15
N ARG A 858 9.88 21.87 19.70
CA ARG A 858 11.35 21.90 19.86
C ARG A 858 12.08 21.90 18.52
N LEU A 859 11.67 21.07 17.57
CA LEU A 859 12.25 21.06 16.22
C LEU A 859 12.05 22.41 15.51
N SER A 860 10.87 23.03 15.71
CA SER A 860 10.58 24.34 15.14
C SER A 860 11.44 25.46 15.72
N ALA A 861 11.69 25.44 17.04
CA ALA A 861 12.62 26.38 17.69
C ALA A 861 14.07 26.19 17.21
N PHE A 862 14.53 24.95 17.02
CA PHE A 862 15.84 24.64 16.44
C PHE A 862 15.97 25.18 15.01
N LEU A 863 14.99 24.93 14.13
CA LEU A 863 15.00 25.46 12.76
C LEU A 863 14.86 26.99 12.67
N ALA A 864 14.33 27.64 13.71
CA ALA A 864 14.30 29.10 13.82
C ALA A 864 15.64 29.70 14.29
N GLY A 865 16.57 28.90 14.81
CA GLY A 865 17.80 29.38 15.46
C GLY A 865 17.60 29.85 16.91
N GLU A 866 16.49 29.45 17.55
CA GLU A 866 16.19 29.72 18.98
C GLU A 866 16.70 28.59 19.89
N SER A 867 17.27 27.52 19.32
CA SER A 867 17.96 26.42 20.02
C SER A 867 19.17 25.94 19.19
N ASP A 868 20.31 25.73 19.84
CA ASP A 868 21.48 25.07 19.24
C ASP A 868 21.36 23.52 19.26
N GLU A 869 20.46 22.98 20.08
CA GLU A 869 20.23 21.53 20.22
C GLU A 869 19.05 21.08 19.35
N ALA A 870 19.30 20.09 18.48
CA ALA A 870 18.27 19.38 17.74
C ALA A 870 17.58 18.33 18.64
N PRO A 871 16.25 18.18 18.60
CA PRO A 871 15.54 17.14 19.35
C PRO A 871 15.85 15.74 18.81
N ASP A 872 15.83 14.76 19.71
CA ASP A 872 16.16 13.35 19.50
C ASP A 872 14.97 12.40 19.75
N ASP A 873 13.77 12.93 19.97
CA ASP A 873 12.56 12.13 20.14
C ASP A 873 12.26 11.29 18.89
N ILE A 874 11.85 10.03 19.09
CA ILE A 874 11.59 9.06 18.00
C ILE A 874 10.62 9.63 16.96
N ASP A 875 9.58 10.35 17.41
CA ASP A 875 8.53 10.94 16.58
C ASP A 875 9.04 11.91 15.50
N VAL A 876 10.17 12.62 15.75
CA VAL A 876 10.70 13.64 14.83
C VAL A 876 11.83 13.12 13.93
N LEU A 877 12.39 11.94 14.19
CA LEU A 877 13.56 11.41 13.45
C LEU A 877 13.31 11.29 11.94
N THR A 878 12.08 10.96 11.52
CA THR A 878 11.70 10.89 10.09
C THR A 878 11.84 12.26 9.43
N THR A 879 11.37 13.32 10.08
CA THR A 879 11.46 14.69 9.55
C THR A 879 12.87 15.28 9.65
N LEU A 880 13.70 14.84 10.60
CA LEU A 880 15.14 15.16 10.57
C LEU A 880 15.79 14.67 9.27
N TRP A 881 15.46 13.47 8.80
CA TRP A 881 15.93 12.98 7.50
C TRP A 881 15.40 13.79 6.32
N ASP A 882 14.12 14.14 6.31
CA ASP A 882 13.48 14.91 5.24
C ASP A 882 14.08 16.32 5.10
N VAL A 883 14.46 16.95 6.22
CA VAL A 883 15.17 18.24 6.24
C VAL A 883 16.65 18.08 5.87
N LEU A 884 17.35 17.06 6.39
CA LEU A 884 18.76 16.78 6.05
C LEU A 884 18.98 16.51 4.56
N ALA A 885 18.02 15.88 3.90
CA ALA A 885 18.08 15.62 2.45
C ALA A 885 17.57 16.78 1.58
N GLY A 886 17.17 17.91 2.18
CA GLY A 886 16.75 19.11 1.45
C GLY A 886 15.40 18.96 0.71
N TRP A 887 14.51 18.11 1.20
CA TRP A 887 13.18 17.89 0.58
C TRP A 887 12.10 18.84 1.11
N LEU A 888 12.26 19.33 2.34
CA LEU A 888 11.31 20.28 2.97
C LEU A 888 11.81 21.73 2.95
N SER A 889 13.10 21.96 2.69
CA SER A 889 13.75 23.29 2.72
C SER A 889 14.88 23.39 1.70
N ASP A 890 15.52 24.55 1.57
CA ASP A 890 16.75 24.76 0.76
C ASP A 890 18.00 24.00 1.31
N GLY A 891 17.79 22.95 2.11
CA GLY A 891 18.79 22.25 2.93
C GLY A 891 18.97 22.86 4.32
N ALA A 892 19.40 22.03 5.28
CA ALA A 892 19.92 22.53 6.55
C ALA A 892 21.32 23.15 6.34
N PRO A 893 21.66 24.28 6.99
CA PRO A 893 23.04 24.76 7.14
C PRO A 893 23.98 23.67 7.70
N ASP A 894 25.28 23.73 7.38
CA ASP A 894 26.25 22.67 7.70
C ASP A 894 26.31 22.33 9.21
N ASP A 895 26.20 23.35 10.07
CA ASP A 895 26.20 23.25 11.53
C ASP A 895 24.89 22.63 12.06
N ALA A 896 23.74 23.15 11.61
CA ALA A 896 22.44 22.58 11.93
C ALA A 896 22.33 21.11 11.48
N GLY A 897 22.86 20.78 10.30
CA GLY A 897 22.90 19.42 9.77
C GLY A 897 23.76 18.47 10.61
N GLU A 898 24.85 18.92 11.20
CA GLU A 898 25.68 18.09 12.08
C GLU A 898 25.01 17.86 13.45
N ALA A 899 24.29 18.85 13.98
CA ALA A 899 23.47 18.67 15.17
C ALA A 899 22.33 17.65 14.92
N MET A 900 21.66 17.71 13.76
CA MET A 900 20.66 16.71 13.37
C MET A 900 21.24 15.29 13.23
N ARG A 901 22.41 15.12 12.60
CA ARG A 901 23.11 13.82 12.53
C ARG A 901 23.47 13.30 13.92
N THR A 902 23.87 14.19 14.82
CA THR A 902 24.20 13.87 16.22
C THR A 902 22.97 13.40 17.00
N ALA A 903 21.80 14.01 16.79
CA ALA A 903 20.54 13.55 17.38
C ALA A 903 20.14 12.16 16.86
N LEU A 904 20.18 11.95 15.54
CA LEU A 904 19.90 10.65 14.90
C LEU A 904 20.83 9.53 15.40
N ALA A 905 22.07 9.84 15.76
CA ALA A 905 23.01 8.86 16.31
C ALA A 905 22.72 8.40 17.75
N ARG A 906 21.78 9.04 18.47
CA ARG A 906 21.40 8.65 19.85
C ARG A 906 20.48 7.43 19.89
N HIS A 907 19.68 7.22 18.85
CA HIS A 907 18.71 6.12 18.72
C HIS A 907 18.93 5.38 17.39
N PRO A 908 20.00 4.55 17.26
CA PRO A 908 20.48 4.13 15.95
C PRO A 908 19.52 3.25 15.14
N ARG A 909 18.78 2.38 15.82
CA ARG A 909 17.76 1.51 15.20
C ARG A 909 16.55 2.34 14.78
N GLU A 910 16.05 3.18 15.68
CA GLU A 910 14.86 4.02 15.47
C GLU A 910 15.12 5.06 14.37
N ALA A 911 16.32 5.63 14.31
CA ALA A 911 16.76 6.52 13.24
C ALA A 911 16.90 5.79 11.89
N LEU A 912 17.37 4.55 11.86
CA LEU A 912 17.43 3.74 10.65
C LEU A 912 16.01 3.36 10.17
N GLN A 913 15.12 2.98 11.09
CA GLN A 913 13.73 2.69 10.80
C GLN A 913 12.99 3.94 10.30
N ALA A 914 13.24 5.11 10.90
CA ALA A 914 12.74 6.40 10.43
C ALA A 914 13.26 6.75 9.02
N MET A 915 14.50 6.39 8.68
CA MET A 915 15.01 6.56 7.31
C MET A 915 14.19 5.76 6.28
N SER A 916 13.73 4.56 6.64
CA SER A 916 12.87 3.75 5.76
C SER A 916 11.52 4.40 5.47
N ARG A 917 11.04 5.27 6.38
CA ARG A 917 9.75 6.01 6.30
C ARG A 917 9.89 7.40 5.65
N SER A 918 11.12 7.90 5.51
CA SER A 918 11.45 9.25 5.01
C SER A 918 11.40 9.40 3.47
N LEU A 919 11.31 10.66 3.01
CA LEU A 919 11.42 11.09 1.61
C LEU A 919 12.84 10.98 1.04
N VAL A 920 13.84 10.60 1.83
CA VAL A 920 15.22 10.42 1.34
C VAL A 920 15.23 9.37 0.22
N PRO A 921 15.62 9.72 -1.03
CA PRO A 921 15.62 8.76 -2.14
C PRO A 921 16.52 7.56 -1.85
N SER A 922 16.21 6.35 -2.33
CA SER A 922 17.08 5.17 -2.07
C SER A 922 18.49 5.33 -2.60
N THR A 923 18.68 6.13 -3.65
CA THR A 923 19.99 6.49 -4.19
C THR A 923 20.78 7.39 -3.23
N ASP A 924 20.15 7.96 -2.21
CA ASP A 924 20.81 8.76 -1.17
C ASP A 924 20.75 8.13 0.24
N ARG A 925 19.74 7.30 0.56
CA ARG A 925 19.64 6.59 1.86
C ARG A 925 20.96 5.96 2.34
N PRO A 926 21.71 5.16 1.56
CA PRO A 926 22.99 4.60 2.01
C PRO A 926 24.08 5.67 2.23
N ALA A 927 24.06 6.76 1.47
CA ALA A 927 24.99 7.88 1.67
C ALA A 927 24.67 8.64 2.96
N GLN A 928 23.39 8.86 3.28
CA GLN A 928 22.95 9.49 4.53
C GLN A 928 23.22 8.58 5.74
N PHE A 929 23.07 7.25 5.60
CA PHE A 929 23.43 6.24 6.62
C PHE A 929 24.95 6.20 6.93
N ILE A 930 25.79 6.47 5.93
CA ILE A 930 27.23 6.67 6.10
C ILE A 930 27.51 8.02 6.79
N LEU A 931 26.92 9.12 6.31
CA LEU A 931 27.20 10.47 6.80
C LEU A 931 26.76 10.70 8.25
N SER A 932 25.65 10.12 8.69
CA SER A 932 25.21 10.13 10.09
C SER A 932 26.06 9.26 11.03
N GLY A 933 26.95 8.43 10.47
CA GLY A 933 27.75 7.47 11.21
C GLY A 933 27.00 6.19 11.64
N LEU A 934 25.68 6.12 11.46
CA LEU A 934 24.85 4.95 11.81
C LEU A 934 25.37 3.64 11.22
N VAL A 935 26.05 3.70 10.07
CA VAL A 935 26.74 2.58 9.41
C VAL A 935 27.62 1.71 10.33
N HIS A 936 28.15 2.27 11.42
CA HIS A 936 28.98 1.55 12.41
C HIS A 936 28.39 1.50 13.82
N ALA A 937 27.16 1.95 14.01
CA ALA A 937 26.43 1.80 15.27
C ALA A 937 25.88 0.38 15.41
N THR A 938 25.67 -0.06 16.66
CA THR A 938 24.96 -1.31 16.93
C THR A 938 23.48 -1.17 16.55
N LEU A 939 22.91 -2.27 16.05
CA LEU A 939 21.49 -2.41 15.72
C LEU A 939 20.85 -3.57 16.52
N ARG A 940 21.55 -4.09 17.54
CA ARG A 940 21.07 -5.18 18.41
C ARG A 940 19.72 -4.80 19.01
N THR A 941 18.73 -5.69 18.92
CA THR A 941 17.42 -5.51 19.57
C THR A 941 16.81 -6.85 19.93
N ASP A 942 16.17 -6.94 21.10
CA ASP A 942 15.37 -8.10 21.50
C ASP A 942 13.89 -7.96 21.04
N ASP A 943 13.51 -6.85 20.37
CA ASP A 943 12.18 -6.64 19.78
C ASP A 943 12.10 -7.25 18.36
N ALA A 944 11.07 -8.05 18.08
CA ALA A 944 10.82 -8.55 16.73
C ALA A 944 10.32 -7.45 15.79
N VAL A 945 10.98 -7.26 14.64
CA VAL A 945 10.59 -6.26 13.62
C VAL A 945 9.24 -6.64 12.98
N PRO A 946 8.17 -5.82 13.09
CA PRO A 946 6.80 -6.24 12.73
C PRO A 946 6.43 -6.09 11.25
N GLU A 947 6.92 -5.07 10.55
CA GLU A 947 6.77 -4.92 9.08
C GLU A 947 8.15 -4.70 8.44
N PRO A 948 8.48 -5.39 7.33
CA PRO A 948 9.72 -5.16 6.61
C PRO A 948 9.64 -3.82 5.83
N GLY A 949 10.49 -2.87 6.19
CA GLY A 949 10.67 -1.63 5.44
C GLY A 949 11.48 -1.84 4.15
N VAL A 950 12.25 -0.82 3.75
CA VAL A 950 13.20 -0.93 2.63
C VAL A 950 14.09 -2.17 2.82
N ALA A 951 14.14 -3.09 1.86
CA ALA A 951 14.66 -4.45 2.08
C ALA A 951 16.06 -4.51 2.72
N TRP A 952 16.99 -3.60 2.39
CA TRP A 952 18.34 -3.62 2.98
C TRP A 952 18.38 -3.09 4.42
N ILE A 953 17.43 -2.22 4.77
CA ILE A 953 17.21 -1.76 6.16
C ILE A 953 16.62 -2.92 6.95
N ALA A 954 15.51 -3.51 6.47
CA ALA A 954 14.88 -4.66 7.11
C ALA A 954 15.86 -5.84 7.29
N ALA A 955 16.74 -6.10 6.33
CA ALA A 955 17.79 -7.11 6.48
C ALA A 955 18.78 -6.78 7.62
N LEU A 956 19.20 -5.52 7.79
CA LEU A 956 20.06 -5.11 8.91
C LEU A 956 19.33 -5.15 10.26
N GLU A 957 18.04 -4.80 10.30
CA GLU A 957 17.21 -4.90 11.51
C GLU A 957 17.03 -6.37 11.94
N ILE A 958 16.73 -7.28 11.00
CA ILE A 958 16.62 -8.73 11.24
C ILE A 958 17.98 -9.34 11.64
N LEU A 959 19.09 -8.84 11.10
CA LEU A 959 20.43 -9.24 11.56
C LEU A 959 20.75 -8.69 12.95
N GLY A 960 20.22 -7.52 13.34
CA GLY A 960 20.25 -6.99 14.71
C GLY A 960 19.44 -7.82 15.70
N GLU A 961 18.28 -8.34 15.28
CA GLU A 961 17.47 -9.30 16.03
C GLU A 961 18.22 -10.65 16.21
N LEU A 962 18.90 -11.12 15.17
CA LEU A 962 19.75 -12.31 15.24
C LEU A 962 21.01 -12.11 16.11
N ALA A 963 21.59 -10.91 16.09
CA ALA A 963 22.71 -10.52 16.95
C ALA A 963 22.32 -10.51 18.43
N ALA A 964 21.02 -10.33 18.71
CA ALA A 964 20.48 -10.35 20.06
C ALA A 964 20.18 -11.77 20.57
N THR A 965 19.71 -12.63 19.67
CA THR A 965 19.17 -13.97 19.97
C THR A 965 20.27 -15.00 20.27
N ASP A 966 20.23 -15.60 21.47
CA ASP A 966 21.15 -16.65 21.94
C ASP A 966 21.23 -17.85 20.98
N ASP A 967 22.43 -18.37 20.73
CA ASP A 967 22.67 -19.58 19.92
C ASP A 967 21.90 -20.82 20.43
N GLU A 968 21.55 -20.87 21.73
CA GLU A 968 20.70 -21.96 22.26
C GLU A 968 19.23 -21.88 21.79
N ASP A 969 18.70 -20.71 21.41
CA ASP A 969 17.34 -20.58 20.86
C ASP A 969 17.28 -20.95 19.37
N THR A 970 17.37 -22.25 19.13
CA THR A 970 17.21 -22.86 17.79
C THR A 970 15.78 -22.76 17.21
N ALA A 971 14.81 -22.22 17.95
CA ALA A 971 13.45 -21.95 17.47
C ALA A 971 13.35 -20.50 16.95
N GLY A 972 13.63 -19.50 17.78
CA GLY A 972 13.64 -18.09 17.40
C GLY A 972 14.59 -17.82 16.23
N ARG A 973 15.83 -18.33 16.30
CA ARG A 973 16.83 -18.20 15.20
C ARG A 973 16.35 -18.80 13.88
N ARG A 974 15.50 -19.83 13.91
CA ARG A 974 14.91 -20.43 12.69
C ARG A 974 13.86 -19.51 12.09
N GLU A 975 13.04 -18.87 12.90
CA GLU A 975 12.00 -17.94 12.43
C GLU A 975 12.61 -16.64 11.88
N ILE A 976 13.61 -16.10 12.59
CA ILE A 976 14.48 -15.01 12.11
C ILE A 976 15.13 -15.40 10.78
N GLY A 977 15.63 -16.63 10.64
CA GLY A 977 16.20 -17.16 9.39
C GLY A 977 15.20 -17.22 8.22
N LYS A 978 13.92 -17.55 8.47
CA LYS A 978 12.86 -17.45 7.44
C LYS A 978 12.65 -16.00 7.00
N ARG A 979 12.49 -15.08 7.95
CA ARG A 979 12.28 -13.64 7.69
C ARG A 979 13.47 -13.04 6.92
N LEU A 980 14.70 -13.39 7.30
CA LEU A 980 15.92 -13.03 6.57
C LEU A 980 15.96 -13.58 5.14
N THR A 981 15.49 -14.82 4.94
CA THR A 981 15.40 -15.45 3.61
C THR A 981 14.39 -14.73 2.72
N ALA A 982 13.23 -14.35 3.26
CA ALA A 982 12.17 -13.65 2.51
C ALA A 982 12.57 -12.20 2.10
N VAL A 983 13.38 -11.53 2.92
CA VAL A 983 13.82 -10.13 2.66
C VAL A 983 15.12 -10.08 1.83
N GLY A 984 16.10 -10.93 2.14
CA GLY A 984 17.46 -10.86 1.58
C GLY A 984 17.81 -11.91 0.53
N GLY A 985 16.96 -12.93 0.34
CA GLY A 985 17.22 -14.11 -0.49
C GLY A 985 17.99 -15.21 0.25
N ALA A 986 17.90 -16.44 -0.27
CA ALA A 986 18.46 -17.64 0.39
C ALA A 986 20.00 -17.62 0.54
N GLU A 987 20.72 -16.85 -0.29
CA GLU A 987 22.17 -16.67 -0.13
C GLU A 987 22.53 -15.83 1.09
N LEU A 988 21.65 -14.95 1.58
CA LEU A 988 21.92 -14.17 2.78
C LEU A 988 21.87 -15.06 4.04
N ALA A 989 20.87 -15.94 4.12
CA ALA A 989 20.79 -16.95 5.18
C ALA A 989 22.00 -17.89 5.15
N ARG A 990 22.41 -18.38 3.97
CA ARG A 990 23.66 -19.17 3.81
C ARG A 990 24.92 -18.40 4.20
N THR A 991 24.95 -17.08 4.00
CA THR A 991 26.06 -16.22 4.39
C THR A 991 26.18 -16.13 5.91
N VAL A 992 25.05 -16.03 6.63
CA VAL A 992 24.99 -16.13 8.10
C VAL A 992 25.44 -17.49 8.60
N GLU A 993 24.97 -18.59 8.01
CA GLU A 993 25.35 -19.95 8.44
C GLU A 993 26.84 -20.29 8.27
N SER A 994 27.53 -19.62 7.33
CA SER A 994 28.88 -19.98 6.91
C SER A 994 29.96 -18.90 7.16
N GLY A 995 29.54 -17.67 7.46
CA GLY A 995 30.45 -16.51 7.56
C GLY A 995 31.10 -16.14 6.23
N ARG A 996 30.47 -16.45 5.08
CA ARG A 996 31.02 -16.21 3.73
C ARG A 996 29.93 -15.98 2.68
N ASP A 997 29.90 -14.78 2.11
CA ASP A 997 29.15 -14.47 0.89
C ASP A 997 29.81 -15.16 -0.31
N ALA A 998 29.08 -16.07 -0.96
CA ALA A 998 29.54 -16.80 -2.15
C ALA A 998 29.48 -15.94 -3.43
N THR A 999 28.59 -14.96 -3.50
CA THR A 999 28.37 -14.10 -4.67
C THR A 999 29.59 -13.23 -4.97
N LEU A 1000 30.47 -12.99 -3.99
CA LEU A 1000 31.72 -12.24 -4.17
C LEU A 1000 32.66 -12.86 -5.21
N GLU A 1001 32.55 -14.17 -5.49
CA GLU A 1001 33.37 -14.85 -6.48
C GLU A 1001 32.78 -14.84 -7.89
N THR A 1002 31.47 -14.59 -8.05
CA THR A 1002 30.80 -14.60 -9.36
C THR A 1002 30.38 -13.19 -9.78
N SER A 1003 29.75 -12.44 -8.88
CA SER A 1003 29.42 -11.02 -9.01
C SER A 1003 30.65 -10.15 -8.73
N CYS A 1004 31.53 -10.03 -9.73
CA CYS A 1004 32.78 -9.28 -9.65
C CYS A 1004 33.14 -8.61 -10.98
N ILE A 1005 33.99 -7.57 -10.93
CA ILE A 1005 34.62 -6.97 -12.11
C ILE A 1005 35.92 -7.73 -12.37
N ASP A 1006 36.17 -8.08 -13.62
CA ASP A 1006 37.37 -8.80 -14.07
C ASP A 1006 38.06 -8.11 -15.25
N ALA A 1007 39.18 -8.68 -15.70
CA ALA A 1007 39.91 -8.18 -16.88
C ALA A 1007 39.08 -8.20 -18.18
N THR A 1008 38.11 -9.10 -18.32
CA THR A 1008 37.18 -9.15 -19.48
C THR A 1008 36.22 -7.97 -19.47
N THR A 1009 35.66 -7.65 -18.30
CA THR A 1009 34.76 -6.51 -18.10
C THR A 1009 35.46 -5.17 -18.41
N VAL A 1010 36.74 -5.03 -18.02
CA VAL A 1010 37.56 -3.86 -18.36
C VAL A 1010 37.89 -3.81 -19.86
N GLN A 1011 38.09 -4.95 -20.53
CA GLN A 1011 38.25 -4.99 -22.01
C GLN A 1011 36.97 -4.58 -22.74
N ILE A 1012 35.80 -5.00 -22.26
CA ILE A 1012 34.50 -4.59 -22.84
C ILE A 1012 34.32 -3.06 -22.76
N ALA A 1013 34.83 -2.41 -21.71
CA ALA A 1013 34.75 -0.94 -21.55
C ALA A 1013 35.52 -0.16 -22.63
N GLN A 1014 36.44 -0.82 -23.34
CA GLN A 1014 37.28 -0.25 -24.42
C GLN A 1014 36.68 -0.47 -25.83
N LEU A 1015 35.56 -1.19 -25.96
CA LEU A 1015 34.83 -1.38 -27.22
C LEU A 1015 34.02 -0.12 -27.61
N SER A 1016 33.53 -0.04 -28.86
CA SER A 1016 32.65 1.06 -29.26
C SER A 1016 31.29 1.01 -28.53
N PRO A 1017 30.55 2.13 -28.38
CA PRO A 1017 29.26 2.13 -27.68
C PRO A 1017 28.25 1.12 -28.23
N GLU A 1018 28.20 0.96 -29.55
CA GLU A 1018 27.31 0.01 -30.24
C GLU A 1018 27.72 -1.44 -29.98
N GLN A 1019 29.01 -1.71 -29.80
CA GLN A 1019 29.54 -3.02 -29.42
C GLN A 1019 29.29 -3.31 -27.94
N GLN A 1020 29.42 -2.32 -27.06
CA GLN A 1020 29.03 -2.42 -25.66
C GLN A 1020 27.53 -2.74 -25.55
N GLU A 1021 26.67 -1.97 -26.22
CA GLU A 1021 25.22 -2.19 -26.23
C GLU A 1021 24.84 -3.56 -26.80
N ALA A 1022 25.46 -4.02 -27.90
CA ALA A 1022 25.19 -5.35 -28.46
C ALA A 1022 25.64 -6.50 -27.52
N VAL A 1023 26.80 -6.37 -26.86
CA VAL A 1023 27.27 -7.37 -25.87
C VAL A 1023 26.34 -7.40 -24.66
N LEU A 1024 25.90 -6.25 -24.16
CA LEU A 1024 25.03 -6.15 -22.99
C LEU A 1024 23.59 -6.60 -23.30
N ALA A 1025 23.07 -6.29 -24.48
CA ALA A 1025 21.79 -6.82 -24.95
C ALA A 1025 21.83 -8.36 -25.03
N ALA A 1026 22.94 -8.95 -25.50
CA ALA A 1026 23.11 -10.41 -25.51
C ALA A 1026 23.29 -11.01 -24.11
N PHE A 1027 23.98 -10.31 -23.19
CA PHE A 1027 24.24 -10.76 -21.82
C PHE A 1027 22.98 -10.75 -20.94
N PHE A 1028 22.11 -9.74 -21.11
CA PHE A 1028 20.88 -9.56 -20.33
C PHE A 1028 19.58 -9.95 -21.09
N ALA A 1029 19.70 -10.64 -22.24
CA ALA A 1029 18.57 -10.98 -23.12
C ALA A 1029 17.45 -11.80 -22.46
N GLY A 1030 17.75 -12.52 -21.38
CA GLY A 1030 16.81 -13.37 -20.65
C GLY A 1030 16.43 -12.89 -19.25
N SER A 1031 17.02 -11.79 -18.75
CA SER A 1031 17.00 -11.42 -17.33
C SER A 1031 16.36 -10.05 -17.02
N ASN A 1032 15.84 -9.35 -18.02
CA ASN A 1032 15.37 -7.95 -17.89
C ASN A 1032 13.83 -7.86 -17.75
N LEU A 1033 13.26 -8.30 -16.62
CA LEU A 1033 11.82 -8.11 -16.34
C LEU A 1033 11.51 -7.62 -14.92
N VAL A 1034 12.10 -8.21 -13.88
CA VAL A 1034 11.98 -7.81 -12.46
C VAL A 1034 13.35 -7.95 -11.79
N PRO A 1035 13.75 -7.11 -10.81
CA PRO A 1035 14.93 -7.36 -9.98
C PRO A 1035 14.64 -8.37 -8.85
N GLY A 1036 15.48 -9.41 -8.73
CA GLY A 1036 15.43 -10.40 -7.65
C GLY A 1036 15.96 -9.90 -6.30
N ALA A 1037 15.99 -10.77 -5.30
CA ALA A 1037 16.33 -10.40 -3.92
C ALA A 1037 17.79 -9.93 -3.74
N LEU A 1038 18.03 -9.15 -2.68
CA LEU A 1038 19.27 -8.38 -2.48
C LEU A 1038 20.58 -9.16 -2.63
N SER A 1039 20.61 -10.40 -2.15
CA SER A 1039 21.82 -11.24 -2.13
C SER A 1039 21.82 -12.30 -3.23
N GLU A 1040 20.86 -12.28 -4.14
CA GLU A 1040 20.82 -13.23 -5.26
C GLU A 1040 21.83 -12.84 -6.35
N GLU A 1041 22.36 -13.86 -7.03
CA GLU A 1041 23.47 -13.70 -7.96
C GLU A 1041 23.18 -12.69 -9.09
N ASN A 1042 21.96 -12.70 -9.65
CA ASN A 1042 21.55 -11.72 -10.67
C ASN A 1042 21.56 -10.28 -10.14
N SER A 1043 20.96 -10.03 -8.96
CA SER A 1043 20.88 -8.69 -8.38
C SER A 1043 22.25 -8.17 -7.92
N ARG A 1044 23.08 -9.04 -7.33
CA ARG A 1044 24.48 -8.73 -6.99
C ARG A 1044 25.32 -8.45 -8.24
N LEU A 1045 25.10 -9.18 -9.33
CA LEU A 1045 25.78 -8.97 -10.61
C LEU A 1045 25.34 -7.66 -11.28
N ILE A 1046 24.06 -7.32 -11.27
CA ILE A 1046 23.52 -6.06 -11.79
C ILE A 1046 24.09 -4.87 -10.99
N ALA A 1047 24.08 -4.95 -9.65
CA ALA A 1047 24.62 -3.91 -8.77
C ALA A 1047 26.13 -3.67 -8.99
N VAL A 1048 26.90 -4.75 -9.16
CA VAL A 1048 28.32 -4.66 -9.55
C VAL A 1048 28.47 -4.10 -10.97
N PHE A 1049 27.63 -4.51 -11.92
CA PHE A 1049 27.71 -4.06 -13.30
C PHE A 1049 27.34 -2.58 -13.49
N GLU A 1050 26.49 -2.00 -12.64
CA GLU A 1050 26.19 -0.56 -12.73
C GLU A 1050 27.46 0.30 -12.58
N THR A 1051 28.51 -0.18 -11.91
CA THR A 1051 29.83 0.50 -11.90
C THR A 1051 30.43 0.71 -13.29
N PHE A 1052 30.20 -0.22 -14.24
CA PHE A 1052 30.64 -0.11 -15.62
C PHE A 1052 29.91 1.03 -16.35
N ARG A 1053 28.60 1.20 -16.09
CA ARG A 1053 27.78 2.27 -16.67
C ARG A 1053 28.13 3.64 -16.07
N ARG A 1054 28.35 3.69 -14.75
CA ARG A 1054 28.66 4.92 -13.99
C ARG A 1054 30.16 5.24 -13.93
N ARG A 1055 31.00 4.51 -14.67
CA ARG A 1055 32.49 4.53 -14.64
C ARG A 1055 33.14 5.91 -14.63
N THR A 1056 32.62 6.86 -15.39
CA THR A 1056 33.16 8.23 -15.50
C THR A 1056 33.06 8.99 -14.18
N GLU A 1057 31.95 8.83 -13.45
CA GLU A 1057 31.71 9.47 -12.16
C GLU A 1057 32.54 8.78 -11.07
N LEU A 1058 32.61 7.45 -11.10
CA LEU A 1058 33.45 6.66 -10.18
C LEU A 1058 34.94 6.96 -10.34
N ASN A 1059 35.45 7.13 -11.56
CA ASN A 1059 36.84 7.55 -11.80
C ASN A 1059 37.16 8.92 -11.17
N SER A 1060 36.19 9.83 -11.08
CA SER A 1060 36.36 11.14 -10.43
C SER A 1060 36.40 11.03 -8.91
N ILE A 1061 35.57 10.17 -8.31
CA ILE A 1061 35.54 9.96 -6.85
C ILE A 1061 36.79 9.20 -6.39
N LEU A 1062 37.15 8.13 -7.12
CA LEU A 1062 38.34 7.31 -6.86
C LEU A 1062 39.66 7.95 -7.32
N ALA A 1063 39.63 9.25 -7.67
CA ALA A 1063 40.84 10.05 -7.83
C ALA A 1063 41.40 10.54 -6.48
N ASP A 1064 40.60 10.51 -5.38
CA ASP A 1064 41.07 10.87 -4.05
C ASP A 1064 42.05 9.81 -3.48
N PRO A 1065 43.32 10.17 -3.21
CA PRO A 1065 44.28 9.25 -2.60
C PRO A 1065 43.95 8.93 -1.13
N GLU A 1066 43.22 9.78 -0.40
CA GLU A 1066 42.94 9.56 1.02
C GLU A 1066 41.93 8.43 1.24
N LEU A 1067 40.83 8.39 0.48
CA LEU A 1067 39.87 7.28 0.47
C LEU A 1067 40.57 5.92 0.23
N LEU A 1068 41.45 5.85 -0.78
CA LEU A 1068 42.26 4.66 -1.08
C LEU A 1068 43.21 4.29 0.07
N ARG A 1069 43.91 5.29 0.64
CA ARG A 1069 44.84 5.11 1.77
C ARG A 1069 44.11 4.61 3.03
N VAL A 1070 42.91 5.09 3.29
CA VAL A 1070 42.06 4.66 4.40
C VAL A 1070 41.59 3.23 4.20
N ALA A 1071 41.01 2.88 3.04
CA ALA A 1071 40.56 1.52 2.75
C ALA A 1071 41.70 0.49 2.91
N LEU A 1072 42.88 0.74 2.33
CA LEU A 1072 44.06 -0.13 2.49
C LEU A 1072 44.57 -0.22 3.93
N THR A 1073 44.28 0.77 4.78
CA THR A 1073 44.61 0.74 6.22
C THR A 1073 43.59 -0.07 7.00
N LEU A 1074 42.30 0.06 6.70
CA LEU A 1074 41.22 -0.72 7.30
C LEU A 1074 41.31 -2.21 6.94
N LEU A 1075 41.62 -2.56 5.69
CA LEU A 1075 41.87 -3.95 5.27
C LEU A 1075 43.00 -4.62 6.09
N ARG A 1076 44.02 -3.85 6.51
CA ARG A 1076 45.09 -4.36 7.40
C ARG A 1076 44.60 -4.59 8.81
N ARG A 1077 43.65 -3.79 9.33
CA ARG A 1077 42.99 -3.99 10.62
C ARG A 1077 42.06 -5.22 10.58
N ILE A 1078 41.25 -5.37 9.54
CA ILE A 1078 40.38 -6.55 9.33
C ILE A 1078 41.21 -7.83 9.42
N ARG A 1079 42.38 -7.87 8.78
CA ARG A 1079 43.35 -8.99 8.85
C ARG A 1079 43.91 -9.27 10.25
N GLN A 1080 43.95 -8.27 11.13
CA GLN A 1080 44.38 -8.42 12.52
C GLN A 1080 43.23 -8.93 13.41
N THR A 1081 41.99 -8.54 13.12
CA THR A 1081 40.78 -9.04 13.81
C THR A 1081 40.43 -10.47 13.38
N ASN A 1082 40.31 -10.76 12.08
CA ASN A 1082 39.90 -12.08 11.59
C ASN A 1082 40.46 -12.41 10.19
N ARG A 1083 40.93 -13.65 10.00
CA ARG A 1083 41.52 -14.12 8.73
C ARG A 1083 40.49 -14.50 7.66
N GLN A 1084 39.33 -15.04 8.05
CA GLN A 1084 38.26 -15.40 7.12
C GLN A 1084 37.67 -14.14 6.48
N LEU A 1085 37.27 -13.16 7.30
CA LEU A 1085 36.72 -11.88 6.84
C LEU A 1085 37.70 -11.09 5.96
N PHE A 1086 39.00 -11.10 6.30
CA PHE A 1086 40.05 -10.54 5.43
C PHE A 1086 40.14 -11.26 4.07
N THR A 1087 39.89 -12.58 4.03
CA THR A 1087 39.91 -13.34 2.78
C THR A 1087 38.69 -12.96 1.93
N SER A 1088 37.48 -12.96 2.51
CA SER A 1088 36.24 -12.54 1.83
C SER A 1088 36.36 -11.11 1.27
N ALA A 1089 36.82 -10.16 2.08
CA ALA A 1089 37.00 -8.76 1.66
C ALA A 1089 38.08 -8.56 0.58
N ARG A 1090 38.94 -9.57 0.31
CA ARG A 1090 39.97 -9.52 -0.73
C ARG A 1090 39.57 -10.23 -2.03
N VAL A 1091 38.53 -11.07 -2.04
CA VAL A 1091 38.11 -11.85 -3.22
C VAL A 1091 38.00 -10.97 -4.48
N ARG A 1092 37.26 -9.86 -4.40
CA ARG A 1092 37.08 -8.93 -5.53
C ARG A 1092 38.36 -8.20 -5.94
N PHE A 1093 39.36 -8.07 -5.06
CA PHE A 1093 40.66 -7.51 -5.43
C PHE A 1093 41.51 -8.54 -6.20
N ASP A 1094 41.51 -9.79 -5.76
CA ASP A 1094 42.21 -10.89 -6.43
C ASP A 1094 41.63 -11.17 -7.84
N LYS A 1095 40.36 -10.83 -8.08
CA LYS A 1095 39.69 -10.88 -9.40
C LYS A 1095 40.18 -9.81 -10.39
N LEU A 1096 40.82 -8.73 -9.90
CA LEU A 1096 41.42 -7.67 -10.72
C LEU A 1096 42.88 -7.98 -11.12
N ASP A 1097 43.38 -9.20 -10.87
CA ASP A 1097 44.68 -9.65 -11.38
C ASP A 1097 44.76 -9.42 -12.90
N ASN A 1098 45.83 -8.73 -13.34
CA ASN A 1098 46.08 -8.23 -14.70
C ASN A 1098 45.29 -6.97 -15.14
N VAL A 1099 44.55 -6.31 -14.25
CA VAL A 1099 44.01 -4.95 -14.51
C VAL A 1099 45.00 -3.90 -13.99
N ASP A 1100 45.42 -2.97 -14.84
CA ASP A 1100 46.14 -1.76 -14.42
C ASP A 1100 45.13 -0.77 -13.81
N THR A 1101 45.04 -0.75 -12.47
CA THR A 1101 44.19 0.18 -11.72
C THR A 1101 44.89 1.49 -11.34
N ASP A 1102 46.19 1.64 -11.61
CA ASP A 1102 46.88 2.93 -11.44
C ASP A 1102 46.46 3.91 -12.55
N ASN A 1103 46.26 3.38 -13.77
CA ASN A 1103 45.66 4.09 -14.90
C ASN A 1103 44.30 4.73 -14.52
N PRO A 1104 44.15 6.08 -14.63
CA PRO A 1104 42.91 6.79 -14.35
C PRO A 1104 41.66 6.23 -15.01
N ASP A 1105 41.75 5.70 -16.23
CA ASP A 1105 40.58 5.20 -16.98
C ASP A 1105 39.95 3.96 -16.36
N ASN A 1106 40.71 3.18 -15.57
CA ASN A 1106 40.32 1.89 -15.01
C ASN A 1106 39.92 1.95 -13.52
N ARG A 1107 40.04 3.10 -12.84
CA ARG A 1107 39.92 3.20 -11.38
C ARG A 1107 38.55 2.79 -10.83
N TRP A 1108 37.49 3.00 -11.59
CA TRP A 1108 36.12 2.56 -11.31
C TRP A 1108 36.03 1.07 -10.94
N ALA A 1109 36.93 0.23 -11.47
CA ALA A 1109 36.98 -1.20 -11.15
C ALA A 1109 37.30 -1.48 -9.66
N LEU A 1110 37.89 -0.52 -8.93
CA LEU A 1110 38.14 -0.63 -7.49
C LEU A 1110 36.89 -0.36 -6.63
N ALA A 1111 35.78 0.17 -7.19
CA ALA A 1111 34.61 0.53 -6.39
C ALA A 1111 34.01 -0.65 -5.59
N PRO A 1112 33.81 -1.87 -6.16
CA PRO A 1112 33.35 -3.04 -5.41
C PRO A 1112 34.35 -3.58 -4.39
N VAL A 1113 35.64 -3.23 -4.51
CA VAL A 1113 36.68 -3.60 -3.52
C VAL A 1113 36.61 -2.65 -2.32
N ILE A 1114 36.57 -1.34 -2.59
CA ILE A 1114 36.55 -0.29 -1.57
C ILE A 1114 35.24 -0.37 -0.76
N SER A 1115 34.11 -0.55 -1.45
CA SER A 1115 32.79 -0.77 -0.84
C SER A 1115 32.82 -1.86 0.25
N MET A 1116 33.18 -3.09 -0.14
CA MET A 1116 33.26 -4.24 0.77
C MET A 1116 34.25 -4.03 1.93
N ILE A 1117 35.40 -3.38 1.68
CA ILE A 1117 36.37 -3.10 2.76
C ILE A 1117 35.82 -2.11 3.79
N LEU A 1118 35.12 -1.06 3.35
CA LEU A 1118 34.53 -0.06 4.25
C LEU A 1118 33.31 -0.63 5.00
N ALA A 1119 32.45 -1.38 4.31
CA ALA A 1119 31.33 -2.10 4.90
C ALA A 1119 31.79 -3.08 6.00
N MET A 1120 32.73 -3.96 5.67
CA MET A 1120 33.33 -4.93 6.61
C MET A 1120 33.97 -4.24 7.82
N ALA A 1121 34.65 -3.10 7.62
CA ALA A 1121 35.24 -2.34 8.72
C ALA A 1121 34.21 -1.63 9.62
N ALA A 1122 33.09 -1.18 9.05
CA ALA A 1122 32.00 -0.54 9.78
C ALA A 1122 31.20 -1.56 10.62
N ARG A 1123 30.80 -2.69 10.01
CA ARG A 1123 30.01 -3.72 10.69
C ARG A 1123 30.80 -4.51 11.73
N LEU A 1124 32.11 -4.75 11.50
CA LEU A 1124 33.01 -5.22 12.56
C LEU A 1124 33.09 -4.28 13.77
N ARG A 1125 32.81 -2.98 13.61
CA ARG A 1125 32.74 -2.04 14.73
C ARG A 1125 31.36 -2.01 15.38
N ALA A 1126 30.27 -2.17 14.62
CA ALA A 1126 28.92 -2.30 15.16
C ALA A 1126 28.81 -3.44 16.18
N HIS A 1127 29.38 -4.60 15.85
CA HIS A 1127 29.48 -5.79 16.72
C HIS A 1127 30.65 -5.73 17.73
N GLY A 1128 31.19 -4.54 18.04
CA GLY A 1128 32.27 -4.35 19.03
C GLY A 1128 33.65 -4.95 18.70
N ARG A 1129 33.78 -5.75 17.62
CA ARG A 1129 35.01 -6.49 17.27
C ARG A 1129 36.11 -5.61 16.63
N LEU A 1130 35.91 -4.30 16.50
CA LEU A 1130 36.88 -3.32 15.99
C LEU A 1130 36.79 -1.96 16.74
N GLY A 1131 37.94 -1.44 17.19
CA GLY A 1131 38.04 -0.25 18.05
C GLY A 1131 37.74 1.10 17.39
N SER A 1132 38.19 2.20 18.01
CA SER A 1132 37.85 3.60 17.68
C SER A 1132 37.71 3.91 16.16
N PRO A 1133 36.63 4.63 15.76
CA PRO A 1133 36.24 4.80 14.36
C PRO A 1133 37.08 5.85 13.59
N GLY A 1134 38.01 6.57 14.24
CA GLY A 1134 38.62 7.79 13.72
C GLY A 1134 39.45 7.70 12.42
N GLN A 1135 39.54 6.54 11.76
CA GLN A 1135 40.00 6.42 10.37
C GLN A 1135 38.88 6.07 9.38
N LEU A 1136 37.79 5.46 9.85
CA LEU A 1136 36.59 5.18 9.05
C LEU A 1136 35.81 6.48 8.78
N THR A 1137 35.64 7.33 9.79
CA THR A 1137 34.95 8.63 9.64
C THR A 1137 35.59 9.54 8.58
N SER A 1138 36.93 9.54 8.46
CA SER A 1138 37.63 10.31 7.42
C SER A 1138 37.34 9.86 5.98
N ALA A 1139 36.73 8.68 5.77
CA ALA A 1139 36.30 8.22 4.45
C ALA A 1139 34.82 8.53 4.14
N TYR A 1140 34.02 9.02 5.09
CA TYR A 1140 32.57 9.16 4.93
C TYR A 1140 32.18 10.00 3.71
N ALA A 1141 32.82 11.16 3.47
CA ALA A 1141 32.50 12.01 2.33
C ALA A 1141 32.71 11.29 0.98
N GLY A 1142 33.82 10.57 0.82
CA GLY A 1142 34.11 9.79 -0.39
C GLY A 1142 33.23 8.55 -0.54
N TRP A 1143 32.95 7.84 0.56
CA TRP A 1143 32.10 6.65 0.55
C TRP A 1143 30.63 6.99 0.29
N ALA A 1144 30.14 8.09 0.86
CA ALA A 1144 28.81 8.64 0.57
C ALA A 1144 28.67 9.08 -0.89
N GLN A 1145 29.74 9.63 -1.50
CA GLN A 1145 29.74 9.91 -2.95
C GLN A 1145 29.67 8.62 -3.79
N LEU A 1146 30.39 7.56 -3.42
CA LEU A 1146 30.23 6.25 -4.07
C LEU A 1146 28.80 5.72 -3.93
N ALA A 1147 28.20 5.83 -2.75
CA ALA A 1147 26.83 5.41 -2.48
C ALA A 1147 25.78 6.16 -3.30
N ARG A 1148 25.96 7.48 -3.55
CA ARG A 1148 25.12 8.26 -4.47
C ARG A 1148 25.21 7.82 -5.93
N VAL A 1149 26.28 7.12 -6.33
CA VAL A 1149 26.55 6.73 -7.73
C VAL A 1149 26.22 5.26 -8.01
N VAL A 1150 26.44 4.36 -7.04
CA VAL A 1150 26.17 2.91 -7.12
C VAL A 1150 25.56 2.39 -5.80
N PRO A 1151 24.32 2.80 -5.45
CA PRO A 1151 23.73 2.52 -4.14
C PRO A 1151 23.58 1.02 -3.85
N ASP A 1152 23.11 0.24 -4.82
CA ASP A 1152 22.78 -1.18 -4.65
C ASP A 1152 24.02 -2.05 -4.36
N LEU A 1153 25.18 -1.61 -4.84
CA LEU A 1153 26.47 -2.20 -4.51
C LEU A 1153 26.82 -1.96 -3.04
N ILE A 1154 26.62 -0.73 -2.54
CA ILE A 1154 26.93 -0.37 -1.16
C ILE A 1154 25.96 -1.03 -0.19
N THR A 1155 24.66 -1.04 -0.47
CA THR A 1155 23.64 -1.65 0.40
C THR A 1155 23.81 -3.18 0.48
N GLY A 1156 23.99 -3.85 -0.66
CA GLY A 1156 24.26 -5.29 -0.68
C GLY A 1156 25.59 -5.66 -0.01
N ASP A 1157 26.63 -4.82 -0.12
CA ASP A 1157 27.89 -5.04 0.59
C ASP A 1157 27.80 -4.78 2.10
N LEU A 1158 26.96 -3.83 2.55
CA LEU A 1158 26.69 -3.59 3.97
C LEU A 1158 25.98 -4.79 4.60
N VAL A 1159 24.90 -5.26 3.96
CA VAL A 1159 24.12 -6.42 4.44
C VAL A 1159 24.96 -7.70 4.42
N ALA A 1160 25.71 -7.96 3.35
CA ALA A 1160 26.61 -9.12 3.28
C ALA A 1160 27.77 -9.05 4.27
N ALA A 1161 28.31 -7.84 4.54
CA ALA A 1161 29.33 -7.65 5.58
C ALA A 1161 28.80 -7.99 6.98
N ASP A 1162 27.58 -7.57 7.31
CA ASP A 1162 26.96 -7.81 8.61
C ASP A 1162 26.68 -9.31 8.83
N ALA A 1163 26.05 -9.96 7.84
CA ALA A 1163 25.82 -11.40 7.84
C ALA A 1163 27.13 -12.21 7.94
N MET A 1164 28.21 -11.78 7.27
CA MET A 1164 29.52 -12.42 7.41
C MET A 1164 30.14 -12.21 8.80
N VAL A 1165 29.96 -11.05 9.45
CA VAL A 1165 30.47 -10.81 10.81
C VAL A 1165 29.74 -11.71 11.81
N LEU A 1166 28.41 -11.75 11.79
CA LEU A 1166 27.60 -12.63 12.64
C LEU A 1166 27.93 -14.11 12.42
N GLY A 1167 28.01 -14.55 11.16
CA GLY A 1167 28.40 -15.92 10.82
C GLY A 1167 29.85 -16.33 11.16
N VAL A 1168 30.68 -15.39 11.63
CA VAL A 1168 32.06 -15.64 12.09
C VAL A 1168 32.21 -15.50 13.60
N PHE A 1169 31.35 -14.75 14.29
CA PHE A 1169 31.48 -14.43 15.71
C PHE A 1169 30.33 -14.92 16.60
N GLY A 1170 29.18 -15.30 16.04
CA GLY A 1170 27.97 -15.59 16.82
C GLY A 1170 27.22 -14.30 17.22
N PRO A 1171 26.23 -14.39 18.14
CA PRO A 1171 25.53 -13.22 18.69
C PRO A 1171 26.47 -12.30 19.49
N ASP A 1172 26.01 -11.08 19.79
CA ASP A 1172 26.77 -10.11 20.56
C ASP A 1172 26.65 -10.33 22.08
N ASP A 1173 27.74 -10.06 22.80
CA ASP A 1173 27.79 -10.12 24.26
C ASP A 1173 26.95 -8.96 24.86
N PRO A 1174 25.97 -9.20 25.75
CA PRO A 1174 25.05 -8.15 26.21
C PRO A 1174 25.74 -7.01 26.99
N GLU A 1175 26.89 -7.27 27.60
CA GLU A 1175 27.69 -6.24 28.30
C GLU A 1175 28.40 -5.25 27.33
N SER A 1176 28.40 -5.48 26.00
CA SER A 1176 29.13 -4.61 25.06
C SER A 1176 28.40 -3.32 24.65
N GLY A 1177 27.14 -3.13 25.07
CA GLY A 1177 26.29 -2.03 24.60
C GLY A 1177 26.42 -0.69 25.35
N GLU A 1178 26.53 -0.71 26.69
CA GLU A 1178 26.33 0.49 27.52
C GLU A 1178 27.53 1.47 27.50
N ASP A 1179 28.77 0.96 27.40
CA ASP A 1179 30.00 1.76 27.56
C ASP A 1179 30.29 2.74 26.39
N ALA A 1180 29.52 2.68 25.30
CA ALA A 1180 29.76 3.49 24.11
C ALA A 1180 29.33 4.98 24.24
N GLY A 1181 28.48 5.32 25.22
CA GLY A 1181 27.83 6.64 25.32
C GLY A 1181 28.48 7.66 26.26
N ALA A 1182 29.35 7.24 27.19
CA ALA A 1182 29.78 8.08 28.31
C ALA A 1182 31.14 8.79 28.12
N ASP A 1183 32.02 8.27 27.26
CA ASP A 1183 33.46 8.54 27.30
C ASP A 1183 33.88 9.82 26.54
N ALA A 1184 33.24 10.94 26.88
CA ALA A 1184 33.52 12.29 26.35
C ALA A 1184 33.91 13.33 27.42
N VAL A 1185 33.64 13.09 28.71
CA VAL A 1185 33.82 14.10 29.79
C VAL A 1185 34.46 13.49 31.06
N GLY A 1186 35.77 13.19 31.02
CA GLY A 1186 36.41 12.58 32.20
C GLY A 1186 37.95 12.43 32.23
N ALA A 1187 38.73 13.02 31.32
CA ALA A 1187 40.13 12.65 31.09
C ALA A 1187 41.22 13.40 31.91
N GLU A 1188 40.90 14.06 33.04
CA GLU A 1188 41.90 14.64 33.96
C GLU A 1188 41.62 14.31 35.44
N SER A 1189 42.12 13.16 35.94
CA SER A 1189 42.64 12.95 37.33
C SER A 1189 42.72 11.46 37.73
N ALA A 1190 43.70 10.70 37.19
CA ALA A 1190 43.94 9.31 37.62
C ALA A 1190 45.40 8.85 37.48
N LEU A 1191 46.36 9.58 38.07
CA LEU A 1191 47.78 9.16 38.13
C LEU A 1191 48.39 9.37 39.52
N ARG A 1192 49.13 8.33 39.98
CA ARG A 1192 49.77 8.12 41.31
C ARG A 1192 48.83 7.49 42.35
N ALA A 1193 49.27 6.49 43.14
CA ALA A 1193 50.53 5.73 43.08
C ALA A 1193 50.45 4.38 43.81
N VAL A 1194 51.27 3.42 43.39
CA VAL A 1194 51.79 2.33 44.22
C VAL A 1194 53.29 2.12 43.88
N ASP A 1195 54.13 2.20 44.91
CA ASP A 1195 55.57 1.91 44.92
C ASP A 1195 55.85 0.38 44.96
N LEU A 1196 57.04 -0.21 44.76
CA LEU A 1196 58.43 0.24 44.60
C LEU A 1196 59.26 -0.93 44.03
N VAL A 1197 60.43 -0.67 43.40
CA VAL A 1197 61.72 -1.35 43.73
C VAL A 1197 62.91 -0.77 42.92
N VAL A 1198 63.90 -0.21 43.66
CA VAL A 1198 65.34 -0.02 43.34
C VAL A 1198 65.74 0.72 42.04
N GLY A 1199 66.55 1.79 42.15
CA GLY A 1199 67.11 2.52 40.98
C GLY A 1199 68.39 3.35 41.20
N GLY A 1200 68.37 4.36 42.09
CA GLY A 1200 69.52 5.26 42.33
C GLY A 1200 69.36 6.70 41.79
N PRO A 1201 70.28 7.65 42.12
CA PRO A 1201 69.86 9.05 42.30
C PRO A 1201 70.72 10.15 41.61
N ALA A 1202 70.17 11.38 41.51
CA ALA A 1202 70.84 12.64 41.93
C ALA A 1202 70.01 13.94 41.68
N HIS A 1203 69.81 14.77 42.73
CA HIS A 1203 69.66 16.26 42.79
C HIS A 1203 68.64 17.04 41.90
N ALA A 1204 68.18 18.28 42.22
CA ALA A 1204 67.91 19.01 43.49
C ALA A 1204 67.27 20.42 43.22
N GLY A 1205 66.47 20.96 44.15
CA GLY A 1205 65.92 22.35 44.16
C GLY A 1205 64.45 22.45 43.66
N ALA A 1206 63.43 23.07 44.30
CA ALA A 1206 63.29 24.19 45.28
C ALA A 1206 63.31 25.61 44.65
N GLU A 1207 62.48 26.61 45.00
CA GLU A 1207 61.37 26.73 45.99
C GLU A 1207 60.52 28.04 45.78
N GLY A 1208 59.36 28.20 46.47
CA GLY A 1208 58.59 29.47 46.65
C GLY A 1208 57.41 29.73 45.67
N GLN A 1209 56.14 30.00 46.02
CA GLN A 1209 55.41 30.80 47.06
C GLN A 1209 55.13 32.29 46.67
N ALA A 1210 54.00 32.96 47.03
CA ALA A 1210 52.65 32.55 47.50
C ALA A 1210 51.68 33.79 47.62
N GLY A 1211 50.35 33.56 47.75
CA GLY A 1211 49.29 34.53 48.19
C GLY A 1211 48.00 34.46 47.33
N GLN A 1212 46.76 34.15 47.79
CA GLN A 1212 45.87 34.61 48.91
C GLN A 1212 45.07 35.90 48.61
N ALA A 1213 43.78 36.08 48.98
CA ALA A 1213 42.63 35.23 49.42
C ALA A 1213 41.32 36.11 49.39
N ALA A 1214 40.08 35.81 49.87
CA ALA A 1214 39.44 34.73 50.63
C ALA A 1214 37.87 34.79 50.52
N GLY A 1215 37.13 33.71 50.87
CA GLY A 1215 35.68 33.69 51.20
C GLY A 1215 34.69 33.49 50.01
N THR A 1216 33.46 32.96 50.14
CA THR A 1216 32.64 32.42 51.28
C THR A 1216 31.31 31.85 50.66
N ASP A 1217 30.46 30.97 51.23
CA ASP A 1217 30.37 30.32 52.57
C ASP A 1217 29.82 28.85 52.50
N THR A 1218 28.74 28.47 53.25
CA THR A 1218 28.28 27.08 53.58
C THR A 1218 26.71 27.02 53.78
N VAL A 1219 25.94 25.92 54.09
CA VAL A 1219 26.18 24.52 54.53
C VAL A 1219 24.94 23.55 54.37
N ASP A 1220 25.16 22.23 54.20
CA ASP A 1220 24.37 20.99 54.57
C ASP A 1220 22.89 20.66 54.17
N ILE A 1221 22.49 19.40 54.49
CA ILE A 1221 21.24 18.63 54.16
C ILE A 1221 20.63 17.99 55.47
N PRO A 1222 20.16 16.72 55.70
CA PRO A 1222 19.77 15.53 54.88
C PRO A 1222 18.45 14.75 55.29
N GLN A 1223 18.19 13.60 54.63
CA GLN A 1223 17.48 12.35 55.07
C GLN A 1223 15.92 12.17 55.17
N VAL A 1224 15.41 11.26 54.30
CA VAL A 1224 14.62 9.99 54.56
C VAL A 1224 13.28 9.97 55.34
N ARG A 1225 12.17 9.48 54.69
CA ARG A 1225 11.28 8.37 55.15
C ARG A 1225 10.11 7.97 54.20
N ARG A 1226 9.63 6.72 54.33
CA ARG A 1226 8.36 6.10 53.81
C ARG A 1226 7.51 5.61 55.03
N PRO A 1227 6.33 4.91 54.91
CA PRO A 1227 5.04 5.21 54.22
C PRO A 1227 3.77 4.91 55.11
N ARG A 1228 2.52 5.23 54.67
CA ARG A 1228 1.26 4.39 54.83
C ARG A 1228 -0.12 5.04 54.48
N ALA A 1229 -0.89 4.34 53.62
CA ALA A 1229 -2.32 3.90 53.72
C ALA A 1229 -3.56 4.82 54.01
N ALA A 1230 -4.46 4.88 53.00
CA ALA A 1230 -5.90 4.44 52.98
C ALA A 1230 -7.14 5.30 53.40
N ARG A 1231 -7.98 5.66 52.37
CA ARG A 1231 -9.49 5.66 52.27
C ARG A 1231 -10.36 6.56 53.21
N PRO A 1232 -11.70 6.79 52.97
CA PRO A 1232 -12.61 6.42 51.84
C PRO A 1232 -13.61 7.50 51.27
N ALA A 1233 -14.19 7.20 50.09
CA ALA A 1233 -15.60 7.37 49.60
C ALA A 1233 -16.35 8.74 49.41
N ARG A 1234 -16.82 8.95 48.14
CA ARG A 1234 -18.17 9.38 47.59
C ARG A 1234 -18.99 10.56 48.21
N PRO A 1235 -20.01 11.15 47.52
CA PRO A 1235 -20.56 10.93 46.15
C PRO A 1235 -20.62 12.21 45.25
N PRO A 1236 -21.00 12.11 43.95
CA PRO A 1236 -21.14 13.27 43.04
C PRO A 1236 -22.50 13.98 43.12
N ARG A 1237 -22.62 15.14 42.44
CA ARG A 1237 -23.89 15.84 42.15
C ARG A 1237 -23.93 16.36 40.71
N THR A 1238 -24.98 16.01 39.99
CA THR A 1238 -25.35 16.48 38.64
C THR A 1238 -26.32 17.69 38.73
N PRO A 1239 -26.89 18.19 37.63
CA PRO A 1239 -26.23 18.83 36.48
C PRO A 1239 -26.79 20.26 36.24
N ARG A 1240 -26.31 20.96 35.20
CA ARG A 1240 -27.06 22.08 34.58
C ARG A 1240 -26.96 22.07 33.06
N THR A 1241 -28.11 21.88 32.41
CA THR A 1241 -28.38 22.03 30.98
C THR A 1241 -28.64 23.52 30.61
N PRO A 1242 -28.72 23.88 29.31
CA PRO A 1242 -28.28 25.20 28.83
C PRO A 1242 -29.42 26.19 28.51
N GLY A 1243 -29.04 27.34 27.94
CA GLY A 1243 -29.93 28.20 27.16
C GLY A 1243 -29.39 29.63 27.00
N GLN A 1244 -28.88 29.98 25.83
CA GLN A 1244 -29.71 30.47 24.71
C GLN A 1244 -29.01 30.20 23.37
#